data_AF-A0A1I8J1D6-F1
#
_entry.id   AF-A0A1I8J1D6-F1
#
_cell.length_a   1.000
_cell.length_b   1.000
_cell.length_c   1.000
_cell.angle_alpha   90.00
_cell.angle_beta   90.00
_cell.angle_gamma   90.00
#
_symmetry.space_group_name_H-M   'P 1'
#
loop_
_entity.id
_entity.type
_entity.pdbx_description
1 polymer ?
#
loop_
_entity_poly.entity_id
_entity_poly.type
_entity_poly.pdbx_seq_one_letter_code
_entity_poly.pdbx_strand_id
1 'polypeptide(L)'
;MPQAHQQQRRRSHQQQQQRHQGASMTANQFFQSEHQRSATNPGYAADDLDNNSSSDDSGPGGNCAAEAAASGGGASSSHRCSHAHSHSHGGGNGNPQLPTQQQVSLMGVAYQLLPLAPCLILVVLKLLQFHSTGLMMFCGLYVTYFYANSHLVTLVTAGRREARTIVNRIGAAWLAVAMTTCVAGVLYYYRGMSLWRCLCCLPPLMPSGGPIDLWTLTFVLTSTDLLLKMGLIGVKAAVVMATTGPGVSRLGRCRVLIALERFYHLYRMLPPVLPWLTVLTDGFADSRFYCTLLTVLYTLCKLWHSWRVLSVSLPPLRLALFSRDLGVIGGRVSQQQQQQQTLSGSSQQLEGCPLCHESPMEQPVRLACCTHVFCEDCVLRWLSCAGTARVCPLCRVGFATLPAMAAAAAAAATNGDSEADPLKYMNGNTCFGPGHARQCLYSILVAALAFGLAYWLNYRHQLLGEQSAQHLEHMRLVARQMAVAENYSLSALRRPRIAVGLGACVDIVISANDFWSIFDSKKLAEQAPKEGFDNYPEHLRSMAEFRQMFGFFFKQGAAAERYLENQAVFSDIIARLKSASNSVARRFSLGGNAPTMANRLAGDGADVLLGATLTPEYRAALHRRVILTGMDESVDYHVSVEYEVGDEWSGVRAPRANRFIFHRDQGNSRLTSLPDFRSSLTAFRPDVLVIGGLQLMDGIPYANSSEPEALLSNLGGFLSEQTQPLIHFEMASFADADMLKLVIRHVLSNADSVGLNEQELPNLVSVLETGKPIVLSAAYPRVATMLDLMRRLYAALRDLPGGRHVSRIHLHTLGFQAILTRSNSRWVNSRSAAARAALVAHRFTCSVPDV
;
A
#
# COMPACT_ATOMS: atom_id res chain seq x y z
N MET A 1 -39.38 50.19 -21.41
CA MET A 1 -39.16 49.01 -20.55
C MET A 1 -37.91 49.14 -19.64
N PRO A 2 -37.90 49.96 -18.57
CA PRO A 2 -36.75 50.00 -17.63
C PRO A 2 -37.03 49.41 -16.24
N GLN A 3 -38.30 49.19 -15.85
CA GLN A 3 -38.63 48.77 -14.48
C GLN A 3 -38.48 47.27 -14.22
N ALA A 4 -38.62 46.40 -15.23
CA ALA A 4 -38.50 44.95 -15.08
C ALA A 4 -37.05 44.50 -14.79
N HIS A 5 -36.05 45.14 -15.41
CA HIS A 5 -34.64 44.78 -15.20
C HIS A 5 -34.10 45.19 -13.81
N GLN A 6 -34.65 46.25 -13.21
CA GLN A 6 -34.25 46.69 -11.86
C GLN A 6 -34.79 45.77 -10.77
N GLN A 7 -36.00 45.23 -10.94
CA GLN A 7 -36.58 44.25 -10.01
C GLN A 7 -35.86 42.91 -10.05
N GLN A 8 -35.40 42.48 -11.23
CA GLN A 8 -34.68 41.22 -11.40
C GLN A 8 -33.26 41.28 -10.78
N ARG A 9 -32.56 42.43 -10.88
CA ARG A 9 -31.26 42.64 -10.19
C ARG A 9 -31.38 42.73 -8.67
N ARG A 10 -32.49 43.29 -8.15
CA ARG A 10 -32.72 43.32 -6.69
C ARG A 10 -33.01 41.94 -6.12
N ARG A 11 -33.78 41.11 -6.83
CA ARG A 11 -34.04 39.71 -6.44
C ARG A 11 -32.77 38.86 -6.46
N SER A 12 -31.88 39.01 -7.45
CA SER A 12 -30.61 38.28 -7.49
C SER A 12 -29.65 38.69 -6.36
N HIS A 13 -29.59 39.98 -6.01
CA HIS A 13 -28.77 40.45 -4.88
C HIS A 13 -29.29 39.96 -3.52
N GLN A 14 -30.62 39.95 -3.31
CA GLN A 14 -31.20 39.39 -2.08
C GLN A 14 -30.98 37.89 -1.97
N GLN A 15 -31.07 37.14 -3.07
CA GLN A 15 -30.83 35.69 -3.07
C GLN A 15 -29.35 35.36 -2.82
N GLN A 16 -28.42 36.22 -3.25
CA GLN A 16 -26.98 36.06 -3.02
C GLN A 16 -26.57 36.45 -1.59
N GLN A 17 -27.19 37.48 -1.00
CA GLN A 17 -27.01 37.83 0.42
C GLN A 17 -27.59 36.76 1.36
N GLN A 18 -28.75 36.18 1.04
CA GLN A 18 -29.33 35.08 1.82
C GLN A 18 -28.49 33.80 1.76
N ARG A 19 -27.84 33.49 0.62
CA ARG A 19 -26.88 32.38 0.53
C ARG A 19 -25.60 32.63 1.35
N HIS A 20 -25.09 33.86 1.37
CA HIS A 20 -23.92 34.22 2.18
C HIS A 20 -24.22 34.22 3.69
N GLN A 21 -25.39 34.68 4.11
CA GLN A 21 -25.82 34.64 5.51
C GLN A 21 -26.13 33.19 5.97
N GLY A 22 -26.75 32.38 5.11
CA GLY A 22 -27.00 30.96 5.38
C GLY A 22 -25.71 30.14 5.56
N ALA A 23 -24.69 30.39 4.71
CA ALA A 23 -23.38 29.74 4.81
C ALA A 23 -22.54 30.23 6.02
N SER A 24 -22.68 31.50 6.42
CA SER A 24 -22.02 32.05 7.61
C SER A 24 -22.64 31.54 8.91
N MET A 25 -23.95 31.32 8.96
CA MET A 25 -24.63 30.74 10.12
C MET A 25 -24.32 29.25 10.29
N THR A 26 -24.22 28.49 9.20
CA THR A 26 -23.82 27.07 9.26
C THR A 26 -22.36 26.90 9.68
N ALA A 27 -21.45 27.76 9.21
CA ALA A 27 -20.04 27.72 9.62
C ALA A 27 -19.84 28.09 11.11
N ASN A 28 -20.54 29.11 11.62
CA ASN A 28 -20.46 29.48 13.04
C ASN A 28 -21.11 28.44 13.97
N GLN A 29 -22.21 27.79 13.55
CA GLN A 29 -22.81 26.70 14.32
C GLN A 29 -21.93 25.44 14.33
N PHE A 30 -21.14 25.19 13.27
CA PHE A 30 -20.21 24.06 13.24
C PHE A 30 -18.97 24.30 14.13
N PHE A 31 -18.38 25.51 14.07
CA PHE A 31 -17.22 25.88 14.90
C PHE A 31 -17.53 25.94 16.41
N GLN A 32 -18.75 26.32 16.81
CA GLN A 32 -19.16 26.27 18.22
C GLN A 32 -19.37 24.82 18.73
N SER A 33 -19.73 23.89 17.84
CA SER A 33 -19.93 22.48 18.22
C SER A 33 -18.63 21.71 18.46
N GLU A 34 -17.52 22.09 17.82
CA GLU A 34 -16.19 21.52 18.08
C GLU A 34 -15.56 22.07 19.37
N HIS A 35 -15.82 23.34 19.69
CA HIS A 35 -15.25 23.94 20.92
C HIS A 35 -15.85 23.36 22.21
N GLN A 36 -17.07 22.82 22.15
CA GLN A 36 -17.73 22.14 23.28
C GLN A 36 -17.39 20.64 23.40
N ARG A 37 -16.82 19.99 22.37
CA ARG A 37 -16.43 18.56 22.43
C ARG A 37 -15.01 18.32 22.91
N SER A 38 -14.16 19.35 23.01
CA SER A 38 -12.78 19.22 23.48
C SER A 38 -12.59 19.41 24.99
N ALA A 39 -13.68 19.52 25.77
CA ALA A 39 -13.64 19.80 27.19
C ALA A 39 -14.24 18.68 28.04
N THR A 40 -13.81 17.42 27.87
CA THR A 40 -13.97 16.35 28.87
C THR A 40 -13.04 15.17 28.58
N ASN A 41 -11.82 15.16 29.16
CA ASN A 41 -11.40 14.08 30.07
C ASN A 41 -10.00 14.35 30.66
N PRO A 42 -9.72 13.82 31.87
CA PRO A 42 -8.69 14.33 32.77
C PRO A 42 -7.40 13.48 32.80
N GLY A 43 -6.31 14.15 33.18
CA GLY A 43 -5.31 13.63 34.13
C GLY A 43 -4.23 12.69 33.60
N TYR A 44 -3.01 13.22 33.45
CA TYR A 44 -1.83 12.71 34.17
C TYR A 44 -0.87 13.88 34.44
N ALA A 45 -0.68 14.16 35.73
CA ALA A 45 0.27 15.11 36.32
C ALA A 45 1.70 14.77 35.86
N ALA A 46 2.56 15.71 35.43
CA ALA A 46 3.20 16.79 36.20
C ALA A 46 4.01 16.23 37.38
N ASP A 47 5.34 16.22 37.22
CA ASP A 47 6.28 16.55 38.27
C ASP A 47 7.43 17.36 37.64
N ASP A 48 7.50 18.61 38.07
CA ASP A 48 8.66 19.50 37.98
C ASP A 48 9.83 18.94 38.80
N LEU A 49 11.06 19.38 38.51
CA LEU A 49 12.05 19.83 39.50
C LEU A 49 13.37 20.25 38.80
N ASP A 50 13.53 21.56 38.70
CA ASP A 50 14.68 22.40 39.06
C ASP A 50 16.15 22.05 38.73
N ASN A 51 16.79 23.06 38.12
CA ASN A 51 18.21 23.39 38.21
C ASN A 51 18.67 23.60 39.68
N ASN A 52 19.85 23.11 40.09
CA ASN A 52 21.03 23.95 40.39
C ASN A 52 22.28 23.15 40.86
N SER A 53 23.43 23.58 40.35
CA SER A 53 24.75 23.79 41.00
C SER A 53 25.36 22.81 42.06
N SER A 54 26.62 22.45 41.74
CA SER A 54 27.86 22.61 42.55
C SER A 54 28.28 21.60 43.64
N SER A 55 29.38 20.90 43.30
CA SER A 55 30.70 20.82 44.00
C SER A 55 30.95 19.97 45.26
N ASP A 56 32.15 19.36 45.24
CA ASP A 56 33.05 18.89 46.33
C ASP A 56 32.76 17.50 46.94
N ASP A 57 33.71 16.59 47.20
CA ASP A 57 35.19 16.57 47.16
C ASP A 57 35.67 15.09 47.30
N SER A 58 36.98 14.88 47.13
CA SER A 58 37.86 13.78 47.60
C SER A 58 38.11 12.53 46.73
N GLY A 59 39.27 12.52 46.05
CA GLY A 59 39.95 11.32 45.49
C GLY A 59 40.72 10.51 46.55
N PRO A 60 41.83 9.80 46.24
CA PRO A 60 42.44 9.47 44.94
C PRO A 60 42.94 8.00 44.78
N GLY A 61 43.35 7.63 43.56
CA GLY A 61 44.57 6.83 43.31
C GLY A 61 44.48 5.32 43.08
N GLY A 62 45.28 4.83 42.11
CA GLY A 62 46.02 3.55 42.27
C GLY A 62 45.80 2.45 41.21
N ASN A 63 46.78 2.29 40.32
CA ASN A 63 46.97 1.15 39.41
C ASN A 63 47.31 -0.18 40.14
N CYS A 64 47.10 -1.31 39.45
CA CYS A 64 48.05 -2.42 39.19
C CYS A 64 47.47 -3.85 39.32
N ALA A 65 47.42 -4.53 38.18
CA ALA A 65 48.03 -5.83 37.83
C ALA A 65 48.25 -6.98 38.86
N ALA A 66 47.85 -8.18 38.39
CA ALA A 66 48.65 -9.41 38.24
C ALA A 66 48.65 -10.55 39.30
N GLU A 67 48.56 -11.77 38.73
CA GLU A 67 49.02 -13.11 39.17
C GLU A 67 48.31 -13.82 40.33
N ALA A 68 48.17 -15.15 40.40
CA ALA A 68 48.32 -16.31 39.49
C ALA A 68 47.97 -17.60 40.28
N ALA A 69 47.95 -18.74 39.57
CA ALA A 69 48.04 -20.16 40.01
C ALA A 69 46.71 -20.91 40.24
N ALA A 70 46.50 -22.16 39.78
CA ALA A 70 47.33 -23.11 39.02
C ALA A 70 46.53 -24.34 38.52
N SER A 71 47.22 -25.14 37.67
CA SER A 71 47.01 -26.54 37.20
C SER A 71 46.32 -26.70 35.83
N GLY A 72 46.84 -27.40 34.81
CA GLY A 72 48.13 -28.10 34.63
C GLY A 72 47.97 -29.31 33.68
N GLY A 73 48.61 -29.24 32.50
CA GLY A 73 48.99 -30.36 31.59
C GLY A 73 47.89 -30.94 30.66
N GLY A 74 48.09 -31.33 29.40
CA GLY A 74 49.29 -31.62 28.59
C GLY A 74 48.90 -32.71 27.56
N ALA A 75 49.38 -32.59 26.32
CA ALA A 75 48.84 -33.27 25.13
C ALA A 75 49.49 -34.63 24.74
N SER A 76 48.76 -35.33 23.86
CA SER A 76 49.21 -36.15 22.70
C SER A 76 49.27 -37.69 22.76
N SER A 77 48.56 -38.26 21.76
CA SER A 77 48.74 -39.51 20.99
C SER A 77 49.04 -40.86 21.68
N SER A 78 48.18 -41.85 21.43
CA SER A 78 48.46 -43.00 20.54
C SER A 78 47.48 -44.17 20.74
N HIS A 79 47.33 -44.96 19.67
CA HIS A 79 47.00 -46.39 19.61
C HIS A 79 45.54 -46.92 19.68
N ARG A 80 45.19 -47.53 18.53
CA ARG A 80 44.70 -48.90 18.29
C ARG A 80 43.31 -49.35 18.76
N CYS A 81 42.53 -49.71 17.74
CA CYS A 81 41.83 -50.97 17.49
C CYS A 81 40.99 -51.60 18.61
N SER A 82 39.73 -51.91 18.27
CA SER A 82 39.10 -53.18 18.61
C SER A 82 38.05 -53.56 17.56
N HIS A 83 38.04 -54.86 17.27
CA HIS A 83 37.44 -55.58 16.15
C HIS A 83 35.92 -55.83 16.28
N ALA A 84 35.28 -56.12 15.13
CA ALA A 84 34.36 -57.27 15.03
C ALA A 84 34.21 -57.77 13.58
N HIS A 85 34.75 -58.98 13.34
CA HIS A 85 34.23 -60.08 12.52
C HIS A 85 34.05 -59.97 10.98
N SER A 86 35.14 -60.33 10.27
CA SER A 86 35.38 -61.61 9.57
C SER A 86 34.43 -62.16 8.47
N HIS A 87 35.11 -62.62 7.40
CA HIS A 87 34.75 -63.62 6.37
C HIS A 87 33.91 -63.11 5.17
N SER A 88 34.20 -63.42 3.91
CA SER A 88 35.17 -64.30 3.27
C SER A 88 35.04 -64.23 1.73
N HIS A 89 36.11 -64.61 1.04
CA HIS A 89 36.17 -65.17 -0.33
C HIS A 89 35.83 -64.29 -1.56
N GLY A 90 36.86 -64.11 -2.40
CA GLY A 90 36.92 -64.84 -3.67
C GLY A 90 36.59 -64.07 -4.95
N GLY A 91 37.63 -63.79 -5.73
CA GLY A 91 37.67 -64.13 -7.15
C GLY A 91 36.91 -63.23 -8.16
N GLY A 92 37.70 -62.41 -8.85
CA GLY A 92 37.62 -62.03 -10.28
C GLY A 92 36.31 -62.18 -11.07
N ASN A 93 35.88 -61.09 -11.69
CA ASN A 93 35.96 -60.91 -13.15
C ASN A 93 35.47 -59.52 -13.56
N GLY A 94 36.05 -59.00 -14.65
CA GLY A 94 35.76 -57.68 -15.16
C GLY A 94 34.37 -57.54 -15.80
N ASN A 95 33.88 -56.29 -15.81
CA ASN A 95 33.20 -55.72 -16.96
C ASN A 95 33.24 -54.18 -16.85
N PRO A 96 33.55 -53.45 -17.93
CA PRO A 96 33.45 -51.99 -17.95
C PRO A 96 31.98 -51.61 -18.19
N GLN A 97 31.30 -51.05 -17.19
CA GLN A 97 29.98 -50.46 -17.35
C GLN A 97 30.07 -48.93 -17.35
N LEU A 98 29.41 -48.36 -18.37
CA LEU A 98 29.21 -46.96 -18.74
C LEU A 98 28.99 -46.01 -17.53
N PRO A 99 29.31 -44.70 -17.69
CA PRO A 99 29.11 -43.72 -16.64
C PRO A 99 27.64 -43.64 -16.26
N THR A 100 27.35 -43.96 -15.00
CA THR A 100 26.03 -43.87 -14.40
C THR A 100 25.60 -42.41 -14.37
N GLN A 101 24.41 -42.20 -14.93
CA GLN A 101 23.61 -40.99 -14.86
C GLN A 101 23.70 -40.36 -13.47
N GLN A 102 24.28 -39.15 -13.40
CA GLN A 102 24.41 -38.39 -12.18
C GLN A 102 23.00 -37.96 -11.74
N GLN A 103 22.37 -38.75 -10.87
CA GLN A 103 21.15 -38.35 -10.19
C GLN A 103 21.49 -37.08 -9.40
N VAL A 104 20.94 -35.93 -9.83
CA VAL A 104 20.92 -34.72 -9.03
C VAL A 104 20.15 -35.08 -7.76
N SER A 105 20.89 -35.35 -6.69
CA SER A 105 20.31 -35.63 -5.39
C SER A 105 19.50 -34.41 -4.97
N LEU A 106 18.19 -34.59 -4.73
CA LEU A 106 17.29 -33.55 -4.24
C LEU A 106 17.85 -32.90 -2.95
N MET A 107 18.64 -33.67 -2.18
CA MET A 107 19.35 -33.17 -1.00
C MET A 107 20.48 -32.19 -1.33
N GLY A 108 21.14 -32.31 -2.47
CA GLY A 108 22.17 -31.35 -2.91
C GLY A 108 21.58 -29.98 -3.25
N VAL A 109 20.42 -29.95 -3.91
CA VAL A 109 19.67 -28.72 -4.18
C VAL A 109 19.13 -28.11 -2.89
N ALA A 110 18.62 -28.94 -1.97
CA ALA A 110 18.13 -28.48 -0.67
C ALA A 110 19.24 -27.84 0.19
N TYR A 111 20.46 -28.39 0.18
CA TYR A 111 21.61 -27.80 0.89
C TYR A 111 22.07 -26.47 0.29
N GLN A 112 21.97 -26.29 -1.04
CA GLN A 112 22.28 -25.02 -1.70
C GLN A 112 21.20 -23.94 -1.47
N LEU A 113 19.95 -24.32 -1.24
CA LEU A 113 18.84 -23.41 -0.94
C LEU A 113 18.68 -23.11 0.55
N LEU A 114 19.29 -23.89 1.44
CA LEU A 114 19.23 -23.73 2.90
C LEU A 114 19.64 -22.31 3.39
N PRO A 115 20.65 -21.63 2.80
CA PRO A 115 20.99 -20.25 3.17
C PRO A 115 19.92 -19.21 2.79
N LEU A 116 19.06 -19.52 1.80
CA LEU A 116 17.93 -18.66 1.40
C LEU A 116 16.70 -18.89 2.28
N ALA A 117 16.66 -19.99 3.06
CA ALA A 117 15.52 -20.35 3.89
C ALA A 117 15.15 -19.27 4.92
N PRO A 118 16.08 -18.60 5.64
CA PRO A 118 15.73 -17.51 6.56
C PRO A 118 15.05 -16.34 5.84
N CYS A 119 15.56 -15.94 4.67
CA CYS A 119 14.97 -14.87 3.86
C CYS A 119 13.59 -15.27 3.32
N LEU A 120 13.43 -16.50 2.85
CA LEU A 120 12.15 -17.04 2.41
C LEU A 120 11.15 -17.14 3.56
N ILE A 121 11.58 -17.56 4.75
CA ILE A 121 10.76 -17.59 5.96
C ILE A 121 10.35 -16.17 6.34
N LEU A 122 11.24 -15.18 6.29
CA LEU A 122 10.89 -13.79 6.56
C LEU A 122 9.89 -13.22 5.54
N VAL A 123 10.06 -13.55 4.26
CA VAL A 123 9.09 -13.17 3.21
C VAL A 123 7.74 -13.86 3.45
N VAL A 124 7.74 -15.16 3.77
CA VAL A 124 6.52 -15.90 4.10
C VAL A 124 5.86 -15.32 5.36
N LEU A 125 6.60 -15.02 6.42
CA LEU A 125 6.07 -14.39 7.64
C LEU A 125 5.52 -13.00 7.35
N LYS A 126 6.19 -12.22 6.48
CA LYS A 126 5.71 -10.91 6.05
C LYS A 126 4.44 -11.01 5.22
N LEU A 127 4.35 -11.99 4.31
CA LEU A 127 3.15 -12.29 3.52
C LEU A 127 2.01 -12.78 4.42
N LEU A 128 2.29 -13.66 5.38
CA LEU A 128 1.32 -14.12 6.39
C LEU A 128 0.80 -12.96 7.22
N GLN A 129 1.66 -12.00 7.59
CA GLN A 129 1.23 -10.79 8.30
C GLN A 129 0.36 -9.91 7.41
N PHE A 130 0.80 -9.65 6.17
CA PHE A 130 0.12 -8.78 5.21
C PHE A 130 -1.27 -9.31 4.82
N HIS A 131 -1.42 -10.63 4.77
CA HIS A 131 -2.65 -11.31 4.37
C HIS A 131 -3.36 -12.07 5.52
N SER A 132 -2.97 -11.78 6.77
CA SER A 132 -3.43 -12.48 7.98
C SER A 132 -4.96 -12.54 8.11
N THR A 133 -5.65 -11.47 7.71
CA THR A 133 -7.12 -11.37 7.76
C THR A 133 -7.79 -12.36 6.81
N GLY A 134 -7.31 -12.47 5.57
CA GLY A 134 -7.83 -13.42 4.57
C GLY A 134 -7.55 -14.87 4.96
N LEU A 135 -6.36 -15.15 5.49
CA LEU A 135 -5.96 -16.49 5.93
C LEU A 135 -6.78 -16.98 7.14
N MET A 136 -6.97 -16.12 8.15
CA MET A 136 -7.78 -16.47 9.32
C MET A 136 -9.23 -16.77 8.92
N MET A 137 -9.79 -15.97 8.01
CA MET A 137 -11.12 -16.22 7.45
C MET A 137 -11.20 -17.57 6.74
N PHE A 138 -10.18 -17.91 5.94
CA PHE A 138 -10.11 -19.22 5.29
C PHE A 138 -10.10 -20.37 6.27
N CYS A 139 -9.24 -20.31 7.28
CA CYS A 139 -9.19 -21.32 8.33
C CYS A 139 -10.55 -21.46 9.02
N GLY A 140 -11.19 -20.33 9.37
CA GLY A 140 -12.51 -20.32 9.99
C GLY A 140 -13.61 -20.96 9.12
N LEU A 141 -13.69 -20.57 7.84
CA LEU A 141 -14.66 -21.14 6.90
C LEU A 141 -14.44 -22.63 6.64
N TYR A 142 -13.18 -23.05 6.54
CA TYR A 142 -12.85 -24.44 6.29
C TYR A 142 -13.18 -25.34 7.48
N VAL A 143 -12.85 -24.91 8.71
CA VAL A 143 -13.22 -25.62 9.94
C VAL A 143 -14.73 -25.71 10.08
N THR A 144 -15.45 -24.61 9.81
CA THR A 144 -16.91 -24.59 9.86
C THR A 144 -17.51 -25.53 8.83
N TYR A 145 -16.99 -25.54 7.60
CA TYR A 145 -17.40 -26.48 6.54
C TYR A 145 -17.19 -27.93 6.96
N PHE A 146 -16.01 -28.28 7.48
CA PHE A 146 -15.70 -29.64 7.89
C PHE A 146 -16.65 -30.13 8.98
N TYR A 147 -16.90 -29.31 10.00
CA TYR A 147 -17.81 -29.63 11.09
C TYR A 147 -19.28 -29.70 10.63
N ALA A 148 -19.72 -28.76 9.79
CA ALA A 148 -21.08 -28.76 9.25
C ALA A 148 -21.34 -29.99 8.36
N ASN A 149 -20.35 -30.39 7.57
CA ASN A 149 -20.44 -31.57 6.71
C ASN A 149 -20.50 -32.86 7.53
N SER A 150 -19.67 -33.00 8.58
CA SER A 150 -19.73 -34.19 9.45
C SER A 150 -21.08 -34.29 10.16
N HIS A 151 -21.61 -33.18 10.67
CA HIS A 151 -22.92 -33.15 11.30
C HIS A 151 -24.06 -33.45 10.31
N LEU A 152 -23.99 -32.96 9.07
CA LEU A 152 -24.96 -33.29 8.02
C LEU A 152 -24.96 -34.79 7.71
N VAL A 153 -23.78 -35.41 7.61
CA VAL A 153 -23.66 -36.86 7.38
C VAL A 153 -24.38 -37.62 8.48
N THR A 154 -24.15 -37.28 9.75
CA THR A 154 -24.84 -37.91 10.89
C THR A 154 -26.36 -37.75 10.80
N LEU A 155 -26.87 -36.58 10.42
CA LEU A 155 -28.31 -36.35 10.25
C LEU A 155 -28.93 -37.15 9.10
N VAL A 156 -28.17 -37.39 8.02
CA VAL A 156 -28.63 -38.16 6.85
C VAL A 156 -28.59 -39.67 7.12
N THR A 157 -27.58 -40.14 7.87
CA THR A 157 -27.36 -41.55 8.19
C THR A 157 -28.09 -42.06 9.43
N ALA A 158 -28.58 -41.16 10.30
CA ALA A 158 -29.32 -41.50 11.51
C ALA A 158 -30.45 -42.52 11.27
N GLY A 159 -30.62 -43.45 12.23
CA GLY A 159 -31.61 -44.52 12.18
C GLY A 159 -33.07 -44.01 12.17
N ARG A 160 -34.04 -44.87 11.85
CA ARG A 160 -35.47 -44.49 11.66
C ARG A 160 -36.09 -43.86 12.92
N ARG A 161 -35.73 -44.39 14.09
CA ARG A 161 -36.19 -43.93 15.42
C ARG A 161 -35.49 -42.65 15.84
N GLU A 162 -34.19 -42.54 15.58
CA GLU A 162 -33.37 -41.38 15.89
C GLU A 162 -33.71 -40.20 14.97
N ALA A 163 -33.92 -40.40 13.67
CA ALA A 163 -34.23 -39.34 12.71
C ALA A 163 -35.59 -38.64 12.96
N ARG A 164 -36.56 -39.35 13.57
CA ARG A 164 -37.86 -38.79 13.96
C ARG A 164 -37.83 -38.06 15.31
N THR A 165 -36.75 -38.18 16.09
CA THR A 165 -36.64 -37.44 17.35
C THR A 165 -36.66 -35.94 17.09
N ILE A 166 -37.35 -35.21 17.97
CA ILE A 166 -37.43 -33.75 17.95
C ILE A 166 -36.01 -33.15 17.91
N VAL A 167 -35.06 -33.79 18.59
CA VAL A 167 -33.63 -33.41 18.63
C VAL A 167 -33.00 -33.36 17.24
N ASN A 168 -33.19 -34.39 16.39
CA ASN A 168 -32.61 -34.41 15.05
C ASN A 168 -33.28 -33.42 14.09
N ARG A 169 -34.59 -33.16 14.24
CA ARG A 169 -35.29 -32.13 13.45
C ARG A 169 -34.83 -30.73 13.83
N ILE A 170 -34.67 -30.45 15.13
CA ILE A 170 -34.10 -29.20 15.62
C ILE A 170 -32.65 -29.07 15.17
N GLY A 171 -31.85 -30.14 15.22
CA GLY A 171 -30.47 -30.16 14.74
C GLY A 171 -30.35 -29.85 13.25
N ALA A 172 -31.22 -30.42 12.41
CA ALA A 172 -31.26 -30.12 10.98
C ALA A 172 -31.72 -28.68 10.69
N ALA A 173 -32.73 -28.19 11.42
CA ALA A 173 -33.21 -26.81 11.31
C ALA A 173 -32.12 -25.80 11.71
N TRP A 174 -31.46 -26.05 12.85
CA TRP A 174 -30.34 -25.25 13.32
C TRP A 174 -29.23 -25.23 12.27
N LEU A 175 -28.85 -26.39 11.72
CA LEU A 175 -27.77 -26.48 10.74
C LEU A 175 -28.10 -25.68 9.49
N ALA A 176 -29.35 -25.73 9.00
CA ALA A 176 -29.79 -24.91 7.89
C ALA A 176 -29.66 -23.41 8.19
N VAL A 177 -30.20 -22.95 9.32
CA VAL A 177 -30.14 -21.53 9.73
C VAL A 177 -28.70 -21.05 9.91
N ALA A 178 -27.85 -21.85 10.54
CA ALA A 178 -26.47 -21.49 10.79
C ALA A 178 -25.64 -21.40 9.51
N MET A 179 -25.84 -22.31 8.56
CA MET A 179 -25.17 -22.23 7.26
C MET A 179 -25.64 -21.02 6.46
N THR A 180 -26.94 -20.74 6.44
CA THR A 180 -27.49 -19.54 5.79
C THR A 180 -26.95 -18.26 6.44
N THR A 181 -26.90 -18.22 7.77
CA THR A 181 -26.38 -17.06 8.53
C THR A 181 -24.88 -16.88 8.27
N CYS A 182 -24.11 -17.97 8.23
CA CYS A 182 -22.68 -17.92 7.92
C CYS A 182 -22.44 -17.37 6.51
N VAL A 183 -23.13 -17.91 5.50
CA VAL A 183 -23.03 -17.41 4.12
C VAL A 183 -23.42 -15.94 4.02
N ALA A 184 -24.55 -15.54 4.62
CA ALA A 184 -24.99 -14.14 4.64
C ALA A 184 -23.99 -13.22 5.36
N GLY A 185 -23.41 -13.67 6.48
CA GLY A 185 -22.41 -12.94 7.24
C GLY A 185 -21.15 -12.65 6.43
N VAL A 186 -20.63 -13.64 5.69
CA VAL A 186 -19.48 -13.43 4.80
C VAL A 186 -19.81 -12.45 3.68
N LEU A 187 -20.97 -12.60 3.04
CA LEU A 187 -21.40 -11.71 1.96
C LEU A 187 -21.61 -10.27 2.45
N TYR A 188 -22.11 -10.10 3.67
CA TYR A 188 -22.26 -8.79 4.30
C TYR A 188 -20.90 -8.16 4.63
N TYR A 189 -20.00 -8.92 5.26
CA TYR A 189 -18.66 -8.45 5.63
C TYR A 189 -17.87 -7.94 4.41
N TYR A 190 -17.97 -8.65 3.29
CA TYR A 190 -17.28 -8.30 2.04
C TYR A 190 -18.18 -7.61 1.00
N ARG A 191 -19.22 -6.88 1.45
CA ARG A 191 -20.10 -6.13 0.54
C ARG A 191 -19.35 -5.15 -0.37
N GLY A 192 -18.25 -4.58 0.12
CA GLY A 192 -17.41 -3.64 -0.63
C GLY A 192 -16.73 -4.24 -1.86
N MET A 193 -16.39 -5.54 -1.84
CA MET A 193 -15.84 -6.26 -3.01
C MET A 193 -16.93 -6.91 -3.87
N SER A 194 -18.20 -6.78 -3.47
CA SER A 194 -19.35 -7.40 -4.12
C SER A 194 -19.18 -8.91 -4.37
N LEU A 195 -18.68 -9.67 -3.39
CA LEU A 195 -18.45 -11.13 -3.51
C LEU A 195 -19.68 -11.92 -3.98
N TRP A 196 -20.89 -11.43 -3.71
CA TRP A 196 -22.14 -12.03 -4.17
C TRP A 196 -22.21 -12.13 -5.71
N ARG A 197 -21.53 -11.24 -6.45
CA ARG A 197 -21.43 -11.29 -7.90
C ARG A 197 -20.74 -12.56 -8.37
N CYS A 198 -19.69 -13.00 -7.67
CA CYS A 198 -18.97 -14.22 -7.99
C CYS A 198 -19.85 -15.46 -7.79
N LEU A 199 -20.72 -15.45 -6.75
CA LEU A 199 -21.74 -16.49 -6.61
C LEU A 199 -22.68 -16.52 -7.82
N CYS A 200 -22.99 -15.38 -8.44
CA CYS A 200 -23.80 -15.25 -9.65
C CYS A 200 -22.99 -15.35 -10.96
N CYS A 201 -21.78 -15.91 -10.92
CA CYS A 201 -20.90 -16.04 -12.09
C CYS A 201 -20.50 -14.71 -12.75
N LEU A 202 -20.41 -13.63 -11.98
CA LEU A 202 -19.95 -12.30 -12.39
C LEU A 202 -18.62 -11.94 -11.70
N PRO A 203 -17.75 -11.11 -12.33
CA PRO A 203 -16.50 -10.68 -11.70
C PRO A 203 -16.77 -9.76 -10.49
N PRO A 204 -15.89 -9.79 -9.47
CA PRO A 204 -15.99 -8.90 -8.31
C PRO A 204 -15.70 -7.45 -8.75
N LEU A 205 -16.27 -6.48 -8.04
CA LEU A 205 -16.01 -5.06 -8.26
C LEU A 205 -15.01 -4.58 -7.21
N MET A 206 -13.80 -4.24 -7.64
CA MET A 206 -12.78 -3.70 -6.75
C MET A 206 -13.06 -2.22 -6.44
N PRO A 207 -13.06 -1.79 -5.17
CA PRO A 207 -13.33 -0.40 -4.78
C PRO A 207 -12.41 0.65 -5.43
N SER A 208 -11.20 0.25 -5.79
CA SER A 208 -10.15 1.10 -6.38
C SER A 208 -10.06 1.02 -7.91
N GLY A 209 -10.88 0.19 -8.57
CA GLY A 209 -10.89 0.05 -10.03
C GLY A 209 -9.60 -0.49 -10.68
N GLY A 210 -8.63 -0.96 -9.88
CA GLY A 210 -7.38 -1.53 -10.37
C GLY A 210 -7.50 -2.99 -10.84
N PRO A 211 -6.48 -3.53 -11.54
CA PRO A 211 -6.44 -4.93 -11.95
C PRO A 211 -6.46 -5.88 -10.74
N ILE A 212 -7.10 -7.04 -10.90
CA ILE A 212 -7.18 -8.06 -9.85
C ILE A 212 -5.82 -8.77 -9.76
N ASP A 213 -5.16 -8.67 -8.61
CA ASP A 213 -3.91 -9.38 -8.33
C ASP A 213 -4.15 -10.87 -8.03
N LEU A 214 -3.08 -11.67 -8.13
CA LEU A 214 -3.15 -13.12 -7.95
C LEU A 214 -3.71 -13.51 -6.57
N TRP A 215 -3.35 -12.77 -5.51
CA TRP A 215 -3.83 -13.04 -4.16
C TRP A 215 -5.34 -12.81 -4.05
N THR A 216 -5.85 -11.67 -4.54
CA THR A 216 -7.29 -11.40 -4.52
C THR A 216 -8.05 -12.42 -5.38
N LEU A 217 -7.51 -12.83 -6.52
CA LEU A 217 -8.10 -13.89 -7.33
C LEU A 217 -8.21 -15.22 -6.56
N THR A 218 -7.11 -15.68 -5.94
CA THR A 218 -7.11 -16.89 -5.10
C THR A 218 -8.11 -16.74 -3.94
N PHE A 219 -8.16 -15.54 -3.34
CA PHE A 219 -9.06 -15.25 -2.24
C PHE A 219 -10.53 -15.42 -2.64
N VAL A 220 -10.92 -14.74 -3.73
CA VAL A 220 -12.28 -14.72 -4.27
C VAL A 220 -12.72 -16.11 -4.70
N LEU A 221 -11.89 -16.84 -5.44
CA LEU A 221 -12.22 -18.17 -5.94
C LEU A 221 -12.42 -19.17 -4.81
N THR A 222 -11.50 -19.20 -3.84
CA THR A 222 -11.56 -20.14 -2.72
C THR A 222 -12.72 -19.82 -1.79
N SER A 223 -12.99 -18.53 -1.53
CA SER A 223 -14.11 -18.10 -0.69
C SER A 223 -15.45 -18.42 -1.36
N THR A 224 -15.58 -18.17 -2.66
CA THR A 224 -16.79 -18.49 -3.43
C THR A 224 -17.07 -19.99 -3.41
N ASP A 225 -16.04 -20.82 -3.57
CA ASP A 225 -16.14 -22.28 -3.49
C ASP A 225 -16.67 -22.77 -2.13
N LEU A 226 -16.09 -22.25 -1.04
CA LEU A 226 -16.50 -22.59 0.32
C LEU A 226 -17.92 -22.11 0.61
N LEU A 227 -18.30 -20.89 0.19
CA LEU A 227 -19.66 -20.38 0.37
C LEU A 227 -20.70 -21.24 -0.35
N LEU A 228 -20.40 -21.71 -1.57
CA LEU A 228 -21.30 -22.61 -2.29
C LEU A 228 -21.44 -23.97 -1.59
N LYS A 229 -20.35 -24.51 -1.02
CA LYS A 229 -20.41 -25.75 -0.20
C LYS A 229 -21.29 -25.57 1.03
N MET A 230 -21.10 -24.47 1.76
CA MET A 230 -21.88 -24.15 2.95
C MET A 230 -23.37 -23.94 2.61
N GLY A 231 -23.65 -23.23 1.52
CA GLY A 231 -25.01 -23.08 1.00
C GLY A 231 -25.66 -24.43 0.67
N LEU A 232 -24.94 -25.34 0.00
CA LEU A 232 -25.44 -26.68 -0.29
C LEU A 232 -25.74 -27.48 0.99
N ILE A 233 -24.86 -27.43 1.99
CA ILE A 233 -25.09 -28.08 3.29
C ILE A 233 -26.38 -27.54 3.93
N GLY A 234 -26.58 -26.23 3.90
CA GLY A 234 -27.81 -25.59 4.39
C GLY A 234 -29.07 -26.08 3.66
N VAL A 235 -29.03 -26.15 2.32
CA VAL A 235 -30.15 -26.66 1.51
C VAL A 235 -30.42 -28.14 1.80
N LYS A 236 -29.38 -28.98 1.89
CA LYS A 236 -29.54 -30.41 2.23
C LYS A 236 -30.13 -30.59 3.63
N ALA A 237 -29.68 -29.80 4.61
CA ALA A 237 -30.24 -29.81 5.96
C ALA A 237 -31.73 -29.41 5.98
N ALA A 238 -32.10 -28.38 5.20
CA ALA A 238 -33.50 -27.97 5.04
C ALA A 238 -34.37 -29.07 4.39
N VAL A 239 -33.85 -29.78 3.39
CA VAL A 239 -34.54 -30.93 2.79
C VAL A 239 -34.71 -32.06 3.82
N VAL A 240 -33.68 -32.38 4.61
CA VAL A 240 -33.80 -33.38 5.69
C VAL A 240 -34.87 -32.97 6.71
N MET A 241 -34.93 -31.69 7.08
CA MET A 241 -35.95 -31.15 7.98
C MET A 241 -37.37 -31.24 7.39
N ALA A 242 -37.54 -30.94 6.09
CA ALA A 242 -38.84 -30.98 5.42
C ALA A 242 -39.34 -32.42 5.18
N THR A 243 -38.42 -33.37 4.95
CA THR A 243 -38.72 -34.75 4.58
C THR A 243 -38.73 -35.74 5.75
N THR A 244 -38.57 -35.26 6.99
CA THR A 244 -38.65 -36.07 8.22
C THR A 244 -40.07 -36.19 8.79
N GLY A 245 -41.09 -35.62 8.13
CA GLY A 245 -42.49 -35.75 8.50
C GLY A 245 -43.12 -37.11 8.13
N PRO A 246 -44.26 -37.48 8.74
CA PRO A 246 -44.98 -38.72 8.40
C PRO A 246 -45.49 -38.65 6.95
N GLY A 247 -45.02 -39.57 6.09
CA GLY A 247 -45.55 -39.76 4.72
C GLY A 247 -44.54 -39.69 3.57
N VAL A 248 -43.31 -39.21 3.78
CA VAL A 248 -42.28 -39.14 2.71
C VAL A 248 -41.39 -40.40 2.73
N SER A 249 -41.26 -41.08 1.58
CA SER A 249 -40.38 -42.26 1.49
C SER A 249 -38.90 -41.85 1.54
N ARG A 250 -38.10 -42.62 2.29
CA ARG A 250 -36.64 -42.41 2.42
C ARG A 250 -35.94 -42.43 1.05
N LEU A 251 -36.47 -43.23 0.12
CA LEU A 251 -35.99 -43.29 -1.27
C LEU A 251 -36.21 -41.96 -2.01
N GLY A 252 -37.37 -41.31 -1.85
CA GLY A 252 -37.65 -40.00 -2.43
C GLY A 252 -36.69 -38.93 -1.88
N ARG A 253 -36.44 -38.95 -0.57
CA ARG A 253 -35.44 -38.08 0.07
C ARG A 253 -34.04 -38.29 -0.50
N CYS A 254 -33.58 -39.53 -0.63
CA CYS A 254 -32.28 -39.84 -1.22
C CYS A 254 -32.17 -39.38 -2.68
N ARG A 255 -33.22 -39.54 -3.48
CA ARG A 255 -33.25 -39.04 -4.87
C ARG A 255 -33.08 -37.52 -4.93
N VAL A 256 -33.79 -36.78 -4.09
CA VAL A 256 -33.67 -35.31 -4.02
C VAL A 256 -32.27 -34.89 -3.59
N LEU A 257 -31.69 -35.54 -2.57
CA LEU A 257 -30.33 -35.23 -2.11
C LEU A 257 -29.26 -35.54 -3.18
N ILE A 258 -29.39 -36.66 -3.90
CA ILE A 258 -28.51 -37.01 -5.01
C ILE A 258 -28.65 -36.01 -6.16
N ALA A 259 -29.89 -35.62 -6.52
CA ALA A 259 -30.13 -34.63 -7.56
C ALA A 259 -29.49 -33.27 -7.19
N LEU A 260 -29.67 -32.82 -5.94
CA LEU A 260 -29.05 -31.59 -5.42
C LEU A 260 -27.51 -31.64 -5.50
N GLU A 261 -26.90 -32.76 -5.13
CA GLU A 261 -25.45 -32.97 -5.26
C GLU A 261 -24.97 -32.78 -6.71
N ARG A 262 -25.68 -33.39 -7.67
CA ARG A 262 -25.29 -33.34 -9.09
C ARG A 262 -25.53 -31.97 -9.71
N PHE A 263 -26.62 -31.28 -9.37
CA PHE A 263 -26.84 -29.90 -9.79
C PHE A 263 -25.77 -28.97 -9.23
N TYR A 264 -25.40 -29.13 -7.96
CA TYR A 264 -24.31 -28.36 -7.36
C TYR A 264 -22.98 -28.58 -8.09
N HIS A 265 -22.61 -29.82 -8.41
CA HIS A 265 -21.37 -30.11 -9.14
C HIS A 265 -21.34 -29.46 -10.52
N LEU A 266 -22.47 -29.39 -11.23
CA LEU A 266 -22.59 -28.68 -12.50
C LEU A 266 -22.46 -27.16 -12.30
N TYR A 267 -23.12 -26.61 -11.27
CA TYR A 267 -23.08 -25.18 -10.97
C TYR A 267 -21.69 -24.69 -10.58
N ARG A 268 -20.98 -25.44 -9.73
CA ARG A 268 -19.64 -25.12 -9.22
C ARG A 268 -18.60 -24.87 -10.33
N MET A 269 -18.87 -25.33 -11.55
CA MET A 269 -18.03 -25.11 -12.72
C MET A 269 -18.03 -23.68 -13.25
N LEU A 270 -19.13 -22.94 -13.02
CA LEU A 270 -19.38 -21.63 -13.64
C LEU A 270 -18.70 -20.44 -12.92
N PRO A 271 -18.76 -20.31 -11.58
CA PRO A 271 -18.22 -19.15 -10.86
C PRO A 271 -16.76 -18.80 -11.16
N PRO A 272 -15.83 -19.77 -11.34
CA PRO A 272 -14.43 -19.45 -11.63
C PRO A 272 -14.18 -18.90 -13.04
N VAL A 273 -15.12 -19.02 -13.98
CA VAL A 273 -14.87 -18.73 -15.40
C VAL A 273 -14.59 -17.25 -15.65
N LEU A 274 -15.51 -16.36 -15.26
CA LEU A 274 -15.35 -14.93 -15.54
C LEU A 274 -14.18 -14.27 -14.78
N PRO A 275 -13.94 -14.52 -13.47
CA PRO A 275 -12.80 -13.94 -12.77
C PRO A 275 -11.43 -14.32 -13.37
N TRP A 276 -11.29 -15.55 -13.87
CA TRP A 276 -10.06 -15.96 -14.58
C TRP A 276 -9.93 -15.26 -15.93
N LEU A 277 -11.03 -15.16 -16.70
CA LEU A 277 -11.00 -14.45 -17.98
C LEU A 277 -10.60 -12.98 -17.80
N THR A 278 -11.12 -12.28 -16.79
CA THR A 278 -10.75 -10.88 -16.53
C THR A 278 -9.26 -10.70 -16.20
N VAL A 279 -8.65 -11.63 -15.45
CA VAL A 279 -7.22 -11.55 -15.13
C VAL A 279 -6.36 -11.87 -16.35
N LEU A 280 -6.76 -12.86 -17.16
CA LEU A 280 -6.02 -13.24 -18.36
C LEU A 280 -6.10 -12.22 -19.49
N THR A 281 -7.17 -11.42 -19.56
CA THR A 281 -7.32 -10.34 -20.55
C THR A 281 -6.65 -9.04 -20.11
N ASP A 282 -6.76 -8.67 -18.84
CA ASP A 282 -6.38 -7.33 -18.36
C ASP A 282 -5.00 -7.32 -17.65
N GLY A 283 -4.45 -8.49 -17.30
CA GLY A 283 -3.31 -8.62 -16.39
C GLY A 283 -1.90 -8.46 -16.99
N PHE A 284 -1.73 -8.56 -18.31
CA PHE A 284 -0.41 -8.41 -18.95
C PHE A 284 -0.46 -7.34 -20.05
N ALA A 285 -0.13 -6.09 -19.68
CA ALA A 285 -0.15 -4.95 -20.60
C ALA A 285 0.89 -5.06 -21.74
N ASP A 286 1.97 -5.83 -21.54
CA ASP A 286 3.16 -5.76 -22.39
C ASP A 286 3.14 -6.71 -23.60
N SER A 287 2.26 -7.72 -23.66
CA SER A 287 2.18 -8.65 -24.80
C SER A 287 0.78 -9.22 -25.05
N ARG A 288 0.09 -8.67 -26.07
CA ARG A 288 -1.23 -9.14 -26.52
C ARG A 288 -1.25 -10.60 -26.98
N PHE A 289 -0.15 -11.08 -27.54
CA PHE A 289 -0.01 -12.47 -27.99
C PHE A 289 -0.06 -13.44 -26.80
N TYR A 290 0.64 -13.11 -25.71
CA TYR A 290 0.69 -13.92 -24.50
C TYR A 290 -0.69 -14.02 -23.81
N CYS A 291 -1.41 -12.90 -23.67
CA CYS A 291 -2.78 -12.90 -23.14
C CYS A 291 -3.73 -13.76 -23.97
N THR A 292 -3.64 -13.66 -25.29
CA THR A 292 -4.50 -14.42 -26.22
C THR A 292 -4.22 -15.92 -26.11
N LEU A 293 -2.94 -16.31 -26.10
CA LEU A 293 -2.52 -17.70 -25.96
C LEU A 293 -3.00 -18.32 -24.62
N LEU A 294 -2.80 -17.62 -23.50
CA LEU A 294 -3.24 -18.09 -22.19
C LEU A 294 -4.76 -18.19 -22.09
N THR A 295 -5.49 -17.23 -22.67
CA THR A 295 -6.96 -17.25 -22.69
C THR A 295 -7.47 -18.45 -23.48
N VAL A 296 -6.92 -18.73 -24.67
CA VAL A 296 -7.28 -19.90 -25.48
C VAL A 296 -6.99 -21.19 -24.69
N LEU A 297 -5.78 -21.32 -24.12
CA LEU A 297 -5.40 -22.49 -23.33
C LEU A 297 -6.37 -22.71 -22.14
N TYR A 298 -6.70 -21.65 -21.41
CA TYR A 298 -7.65 -21.71 -20.31
C TYR A 298 -9.04 -22.17 -20.77
N THR A 299 -9.56 -21.61 -21.86
CA THR A 299 -10.89 -22.00 -22.39
C THR A 299 -10.93 -23.47 -22.81
N LEU A 300 -9.88 -23.99 -23.46
CA LEU A 300 -9.80 -25.41 -23.84
C LEU A 300 -9.78 -26.32 -22.61
N CYS A 301 -8.94 -26.00 -21.61
CA CYS A 301 -8.88 -26.73 -20.35
C CYS A 301 -10.22 -26.71 -19.61
N LYS A 302 -10.93 -25.57 -19.62
CA LYS A 302 -12.25 -25.45 -18.99
C LYS A 302 -13.35 -26.19 -19.74
N LEU A 303 -13.35 -26.18 -21.07
CA LEU A 303 -14.30 -26.94 -21.87
C LEU A 303 -14.12 -28.45 -21.63
N TRP A 304 -12.88 -28.94 -21.66
CA TRP A 304 -12.55 -30.34 -21.34
C TRP A 304 -13.03 -30.74 -19.94
N HIS A 305 -12.70 -29.94 -18.93
CA HIS A 305 -13.10 -30.24 -17.56
C HIS A 305 -14.62 -30.19 -17.37
N SER A 306 -15.31 -29.23 -17.99
CA SER A 306 -16.77 -29.11 -17.94
C SER A 306 -17.45 -30.31 -18.62
N TRP A 307 -16.92 -30.76 -19.77
CA TRP A 307 -17.40 -31.97 -20.44
C TRP A 307 -17.25 -33.22 -19.55
N ARG A 308 -16.11 -33.39 -18.89
CA ARG A 308 -15.87 -34.52 -17.96
C ARG A 308 -16.86 -34.50 -16.79
N VAL A 309 -17.11 -33.34 -16.18
CA VAL A 309 -18.06 -33.23 -15.06
C VAL A 309 -19.50 -33.48 -15.53
N LEU A 310 -19.86 -33.01 -16.73
CA LEU A 310 -21.17 -33.23 -17.33
C LEU A 310 -21.41 -34.72 -17.62
N SER A 311 -20.45 -35.42 -18.24
CA SER A 311 -20.59 -36.83 -18.61
C SER A 311 -20.72 -37.74 -17.38
N VAL A 312 -20.04 -37.43 -16.28
CA VAL A 312 -20.13 -38.17 -15.01
C VAL A 312 -21.41 -37.83 -14.24
N SER A 313 -21.90 -36.60 -14.31
CA SER A 313 -23.05 -36.14 -13.51
C SER A 313 -24.42 -36.46 -14.14
N LEU A 314 -24.50 -36.57 -15.47
CA LEU A 314 -25.76 -36.81 -16.19
C LEU A 314 -26.42 -38.16 -15.88
N PRO A 315 -25.73 -39.31 -15.88
CA PRO A 315 -26.39 -40.61 -15.65
C PRO A 315 -27.05 -40.73 -14.26
N PRO A 316 -26.38 -40.37 -13.14
CA PRO A 316 -27.00 -40.39 -11.81
C PRO A 316 -28.15 -39.40 -11.67
N LEU A 317 -28.04 -38.21 -12.29
CA LEU A 317 -29.09 -37.19 -12.26
C LEU A 317 -30.35 -37.67 -13.01
N ARG A 318 -30.16 -38.27 -14.19
CA ARG A 318 -31.25 -38.86 -14.98
C ARG A 318 -31.94 -39.98 -14.20
N LEU A 319 -31.17 -40.81 -13.50
CA LEU A 319 -31.72 -41.88 -12.66
C LEU A 319 -32.51 -41.30 -11.48
N ALA A 320 -31.99 -40.30 -10.79
CA ALA A 320 -32.65 -39.68 -9.64
C ALA A 320 -33.98 -38.99 -10.01
N LEU A 321 -34.06 -38.35 -11.19
CA LEU A 321 -35.22 -37.59 -11.66
C LEU A 321 -36.28 -38.44 -12.38
N PHE A 322 -35.87 -39.45 -13.16
CA PHE A 322 -36.78 -40.14 -14.10
C PHE A 322 -37.05 -41.62 -13.82
N SER A 323 -36.31 -42.28 -12.90
CA SER A 323 -36.61 -43.67 -12.59
C SER A 323 -37.85 -43.78 -11.69
N ARG A 324 -38.92 -44.44 -12.18
CA ARG A 324 -40.10 -44.71 -11.36
C ARG A 324 -39.88 -45.85 -10.38
N ASP A 325 -39.23 -46.95 -10.78
CA ASP A 325 -38.92 -48.05 -9.86
C ASP A 325 -37.54 -48.65 -10.18
N LEU A 326 -36.66 -48.80 -9.18
CA LEU A 326 -35.64 -49.85 -9.28
C LEU A 326 -36.46 -51.15 -9.28
N GLY A 327 -36.47 -51.92 -10.36
CA GLY A 327 -37.28 -53.15 -10.57
C GLY A 327 -37.05 -54.31 -9.57
N VAL A 328 -36.64 -53.97 -8.35
CA VAL A 328 -36.41 -54.79 -7.16
C VAL A 328 -37.69 -54.87 -6.30
N ILE A 329 -38.56 -53.85 -6.34
CA ILE A 329 -39.82 -53.79 -5.57
C ILE A 329 -41.00 -54.18 -6.48
N GLY A 330 -41.72 -55.24 -6.13
CA GLY A 330 -42.82 -55.81 -6.90
C GLY A 330 -44.21 -55.25 -6.55
N GLY A 331 -44.28 -54.28 -5.64
CA GLY A 331 -45.52 -53.59 -5.24
C GLY A 331 -45.59 -53.27 -3.74
N ARG A 332 -46.33 -52.21 -3.40
CA ARG A 332 -46.69 -51.87 -2.01
C ARG A 332 -47.91 -52.67 -1.58
N VAL A 333 -47.89 -53.22 -0.37
CA VAL A 333 -49.00 -53.99 0.18
C VAL A 333 -49.91 -53.05 0.98
N SER A 334 -51.19 -52.99 0.64
CA SER A 334 -52.18 -52.18 1.36
C SER A 334 -52.55 -52.85 2.68
N GLN A 335 -52.80 -52.09 3.76
CA GLN A 335 -53.26 -52.64 5.05
C GLN A 335 -54.53 -53.50 4.93
N GLN A 336 -55.43 -53.21 3.97
CA GLN A 336 -56.61 -54.02 3.69
C GLN A 336 -56.31 -55.41 3.09
N GLN A 337 -55.20 -55.58 2.36
CA GLN A 337 -54.77 -56.90 1.84
C GLN A 337 -54.08 -57.76 2.90
N GLN A 338 -53.49 -57.13 3.92
CA GLN A 338 -52.83 -57.82 5.02
C GLN A 338 -53.84 -58.53 5.95
N GLN A 339 -55.10 -58.05 5.98
CA GLN A 339 -56.19 -58.63 6.77
C GLN A 339 -57.02 -59.67 6.01
N GLN A 340 -56.92 -59.76 4.68
CA GLN A 340 -57.60 -60.81 3.89
C GLN A 340 -56.78 -62.10 3.79
N GLN A 341 -55.47 -62.07 4.04
CA GLN A 341 -54.61 -63.25 4.02
C GLN A 341 -54.63 -64.08 5.31
N THR A 342 -55.27 -63.60 6.37
CA THR A 342 -55.43 -64.34 7.63
C THR A 342 -56.59 -65.35 7.62
N LEU A 343 -57.43 -65.41 6.57
CA LEU A 343 -58.53 -66.38 6.50
C LEU A 343 -58.25 -67.67 5.71
N SER A 344 -57.15 -67.77 4.96
CA SER A 344 -56.75 -69.03 4.31
C SER A 344 -55.62 -69.66 5.12
N GLY A 345 -56.00 -70.48 6.10
CA GLY A 345 -55.09 -71.09 7.07
C GLY A 345 -53.89 -71.80 6.45
N SER A 346 -52.70 -71.27 6.67
CA SER A 346 -51.48 -72.03 6.94
C SER A 346 -50.32 -71.10 7.29
N SER A 347 -49.60 -71.49 8.36
CA SER A 347 -48.27 -71.01 8.78
C SER A 347 -48.19 -69.71 9.58
N GLN A 348 -47.60 -69.88 10.76
CA GLN A 348 -47.19 -68.92 11.76
C GLN A 348 -46.36 -67.74 11.21
N GLN A 349 -46.44 -66.59 11.92
CA GLN A 349 -45.54 -65.42 11.87
C GLN A 349 -45.67 -64.46 10.67
N LEU A 350 -46.55 -63.47 10.76
CA LEU A 350 -46.42 -62.25 9.95
C LEU A 350 -46.94 -60.96 10.63
N GLU A 351 -46.82 -60.88 11.96
CA GLU A 351 -47.17 -59.65 12.68
C GLU A 351 -46.06 -58.58 12.62
N GLY A 352 -44.78 -58.99 12.45
CA GLY A 352 -43.64 -58.06 12.46
C GLY A 352 -42.65 -58.26 11.31
N CYS A 353 -41.93 -57.20 10.95
CA CYS A 353 -40.96 -57.26 9.85
C CYS A 353 -39.79 -58.20 10.18
N PRO A 354 -39.39 -59.16 9.32
CA PRO A 354 -38.33 -60.14 9.63
C PRO A 354 -36.93 -59.57 9.88
N LEU A 355 -36.71 -58.30 9.53
CA LEU A 355 -35.42 -57.61 9.66
C LEU A 355 -35.33 -56.70 10.90
N CYS A 356 -36.45 -56.08 11.30
CA CYS A 356 -36.49 -55.21 12.49
C CYS A 356 -37.37 -55.73 13.62
N HIS A 357 -38.11 -56.81 13.40
CA HIS A 357 -39.06 -57.42 14.32
C HIS A 357 -40.19 -56.49 14.82
N GLU A 358 -40.39 -55.33 14.20
CA GLU A 358 -41.43 -54.35 14.58
C GLU A 358 -42.81 -54.73 14.01
N SER A 359 -43.85 -54.64 14.85
CA SER A 359 -45.27 -54.81 14.53
C SER A 359 -46.07 -53.56 14.94
N PRO A 360 -46.93 -52.98 14.08
CA PRO A 360 -47.19 -53.32 12.67
C PRO A 360 -46.10 -52.81 11.71
N MET A 361 -45.98 -53.45 10.54
CA MET A 361 -45.02 -53.03 9.50
C MET A 361 -45.39 -51.67 8.87
N GLU A 362 -44.47 -50.71 8.91
CA GLU A 362 -44.67 -49.38 8.35
C GLU A 362 -44.14 -49.33 6.88
N GLN A 363 -45.07 -49.19 5.91
CA GLN A 363 -44.85 -49.29 4.45
C GLN A 363 -44.34 -50.67 4.01
N PRO A 364 -45.18 -51.72 4.09
CA PRO A 364 -44.81 -53.06 3.65
C PRO A 364 -44.64 -53.12 2.14
N VAL A 365 -43.49 -53.59 1.69
CA VAL A 365 -43.17 -53.80 0.27
C VAL A 365 -42.88 -55.26 0.00
N ARG A 366 -43.40 -55.75 -1.13
CA ARG A 366 -43.10 -57.08 -1.64
C ARG A 366 -41.94 -56.97 -2.63
N LEU A 367 -40.96 -57.87 -2.52
CA LEU A 367 -39.88 -57.93 -3.51
C LEU A 367 -40.40 -58.42 -4.87
N ALA A 368 -39.75 -58.02 -5.96
CA ALA A 368 -40.13 -58.47 -7.31
C ALA A 368 -39.73 -59.93 -7.59
N CYS A 369 -38.68 -60.43 -6.92
CA CYS A 369 -38.17 -61.79 -7.11
C CYS A 369 -38.86 -62.87 -6.26
N CYS A 370 -39.65 -62.49 -5.25
CA CYS A 370 -40.30 -63.44 -4.33
C CYS A 370 -41.49 -62.81 -3.58
N THR A 371 -42.27 -63.62 -2.86
CA THR A 371 -43.46 -63.16 -2.11
C THR A 371 -43.15 -62.56 -0.73
N HIS A 372 -41.89 -62.49 -0.31
CA HIS A 372 -41.51 -61.98 1.01
C HIS A 372 -41.78 -60.47 1.15
N VAL A 373 -42.33 -60.11 2.30
CA VAL A 373 -42.70 -58.74 2.66
C VAL A 373 -41.78 -58.22 3.76
N PHE A 374 -41.24 -57.02 3.56
CA PHE A 374 -40.40 -56.33 4.54
C PHE A 374 -40.85 -54.88 4.66
N CYS A 375 -40.41 -54.18 5.70
CA CYS A 375 -40.42 -52.72 5.68
C CYS A 375 -39.55 -52.23 4.52
N GLU A 376 -40.05 -51.27 3.74
CA GLU A 376 -39.32 -50.65 2.60
C GLU A 376 -37.89 -50.23 3.02
N ASP A 377 -37.75 -49.65 4.21
CA ASP A 377 -36.47 -49.20 4.75
C ASP A 377 -35.50 -50.33 5.15
N CYS A 378 -36.01 -51.45 5.66
CA CYS A 378 -35.19 -52.56 6.12
C CYS A 378 -34.57 -53.33 4.96
N VAL A 379 -35.37 -53.59 3.91
CA VAL A 379 -34.89 -54.32 2.74
C VAL A 379 -33.93 -53.48 1.90
N LEU A 380 -34.14 -52.16 1.81
CA LEU A 380 -33.21 -51.26 1.13
C LEU A 380 -31.84 -51.16 1.82
N ARG A 381 -31.79 -51.22 3.16
CA ARG A 381 -30.50 -51.30 3.89
C ARG A 381 -29.78 -52.61 3.62
N TRP A 382 -30.50 -53.72 3.66
CA TRP A 382 -29.94 -55.05 3.36
C TRP A 382 -29.30 -55.10 1.97
N LEU A 383 -29.97 -54.52 0.97
CA LEU A 383 -29.47 -54.47 -0.41
C LEU A 383 -28.30 -53.50 -0.60
N SER A 384 -28.08 -52.57 0.34
CA SER A 384 -26.98 -51.61 0.29
C SER A 384 -25.66 -52.11 0.89
N CYS A 385 -25.67 -53.24 1.61
CA CYS A 385 -24.44 -53.85 2.15
C CYS A 385 -23.63 -54.53 1.04
N ALA A 386 -22.34 -54.20 0.95
CA ALA A 386 -21.41 -54.81 -0.01
C ALA A 386 -21.30 -56.33 0.27
N GLY A 387 -21.85 -57.15 -0.62
CA GLY A 387 -21.86 -58.62 -0.52
C GLY A 387 -23.25 -59.26 -0.64
N THR A 388 -24.33 -58.56 -0.24
CA THR A 388 -25.73 -59.05 -0.29
C THR A 388 -26.56 -58.40 -1.39
N ALA A 389 -25.92 -57.57 -2.22
CA ALA A 389 -26.52 -56.54 -3.08
C ALA A 389 -27.49 -57.00 -4.18
N ARG A 390 -27.80 -58.29 -4.30
CA ARG A 390 -28.67 -58.82 -5.35
C ARG A 390 -29.60 -59.95 -4.93
N VAL A 391 -29.75 -60.24 -3.63
CA VAL A 391 -30.54 -61.41 -3.17
C VAL A 391 -31.52 -61.07 -2.05
N CYS A 392 -32.65 -61.77 -2.01
CA CYS A 392 -33.64 -61.64 -0.92
C CYS A 392 -33.05 -62.07 0.45
N PRO A 393 -33.29 -61.35 1.56
CA PRO A 393 -32.79 -61.73 2.89
C PRO A 393 -33.27 -63.10 3.39
N LEU A 394 -34.47 -63.52 2.99
CA LEU A 394 -35.08 -64.78 3.43
C LEU A 394 -34.79 -65.93 2.48
N CYS A 395 -35.14 -65.79 1.19
CA CYS A 395 -34.96 -66.89 0.22
C CYS A 395 -33.70 -66.82 -0.63
N ARG A 396 -32.89 -65.76 -0.51
CA ARG A 396 -31.65 -65.56 -1.27
C ARG A 396 -31.79 -65.61 -2.81
N VAL A 397 -33.01 -65.49 -3.35
CA VAL A 397 -33.27 -65.44 -4.79
C VAL A 397 -32.77 -64.11 -5.37
N GLY A 398 -32.05 -64.21 -6.49
CA GLY A 398 -31.41 -63.09 -7.17
C GLY A 398 -32.35 -62.20 -7.99
N PHE A 399 -32.08 -60.89 -8.05
CA PHE A 399 -32.76 -59.97 -8.99
C PHE A 399 -32.05 -60.01 -10.35
N ALA A 400 -32.79 -60.22 -11.44
CA ALA A 400 -32.25 -60.13 -12.80
C ALA A 400 -31.87 -58.66 -13.10
N THR A 401 -30.58 -58.36 -13.24
CA THR A 401 -30.08 -57.00 -13.45
C THR A 401 -30.27 -56.54 -14.90
N LEU A 402 -30.83 -55.33 -15.09
CA LEU A 402 -30.74 -54.58 -16.34
C LEU A 402 -29.26 -54.33 -16.70
N PRO A 403 -28.83 -54.57 -17.96
CA PRO A 403 -27.42 -54.57 -18.36
C PRO A 403 -26.70 -53.21 -18.23
N ALA A 404 -27.42 -52.10 -18.12
CA ALA A 404 -26.84 -50.75 -18.08
C ALA A 404 -26.07 -50.41 -16.79
N MET A 405 -26.39 -51.03 -15.64
CA MET A 405 -25.71 -50.72 -14.36
C MET A 405 -24.42 -51.53 -14.17
N ALA A 406 -24.33 -52.72 -14.78
CA ALA A 406 -23.10 -53.53 -14.76
C ALA A 406 -21.99 -52.90 -15.62
N ALA A 407 -22.35 -52.28 -16.74
CA ALA A 407 -21.41 -51.56 -17.60
C ALA A 407 -20.83 -50.30 -16.93
N ALA A 408 -21.65 -49.56 -16.15
CA ALA A 408 -21.21 -48.37 -15.43
C ALA A 408 -20.29 -48.69 -14.24
N ALA A 409 -20.51 -49.82 -13.55
CA ALA A 409 -19.64 -50.28 -12.47
C ALA A 409 -18.30 -50.83 -12.99
N ALA A 410 -18.30 -51.52 -14.14
CA ALA A 410 -17.09 -52.03 -14.77
C ALA A 410 -16.19 -50.91 -15.32
N ALA A 411 -16.77 -49.83 -15.86
CA ALA A 411 -16.02 -48.67 -16.36
C ALA A 411 -15.39 -47.80 -15.26
N ALA A 412 -15.87 -47.90 -14.02
CA ALA A 412 -15.29 -47.21 -12.87
C ALA A 412 -14.07 -47.95 -12.29
N ALA A 413 -13.94 -49.27 -12.53
CA ALA A 413 -12.87 -50.09 -11.98
C ALA A 413 -11.59 -50.09 -12.85
N THR A 414 -11.66 -49.63 -14.10
CA THR A 414 -10.53 -49.67 -15.05
C THR A 414 -9.68 -48.40 -15.08
N ASN A 415 -10.11 -47.31 -14.45
CA ASN A 415 -9.34 -46.05 -14.39
C ASN A 415 -8.82 -45.85 -12.96
N GLY A 416 -7.57 -46.27 -12.73
CA GLY A 416 -6.91 -46.26 -11.44
C GLY A 416 -6.54 -44.88 -10.89
N ASP A 417 -7.55 -44.09 -10.51
CA ASP A 417 -7.39 -42.91 -9.65
C ASP A 417 -8.09 -43.16 -8.31
N SER A 418 -7.31 -43.37 -7.27
CA SER A 418 -7.71 -43.59 -5.88
C SER A 418 -8.18 -42.28 -5.20
N GLU A 419 -9.27 -41.69 -5.68
CA GLU A 419 -9.97 -40.64 -4.95
C GLU A 419 -11.50 -40.84 -4.99
N ALA A 420 -12.08 -40.88 -3.79
CA ALA A 420 -13.51 -41.01 -3.47
C ALA A 420 -14.14 -42.40 -3.66
N ASP A 421 -13.75 -43.35 -2.81
CA ASP A 421 -14.60 -44.47 -2.41
C ASP A 421 -15.75 -43.95 -1.51
N PRO A 422 -17.02 -43.98 -1.94
CA PRO A 422 -18.14 -43.44 -1.17
C PRO A 422 -18.47 -44.26 0.09
N LEU A 423 -17.86 -45.45 0.26
CA LEU A 423 -18.16 -46.38 1.36
C LEU A 423 -17.26 -46.21 2.59
N LYS A 424 -16.21 -45.38 2.54
CA LYS A 424 -15.32 -45.16 3.69
C LYS A 424 -15.95 -44.34 4.82
N TYR A 425 -17.11 -43.73 4.58
CA TYR A 425 -17.84 -42.91 5.57
C TYR A 425 -18.75 -43.70 6.54
N MET A 426 -18.79 -45.04 6.46
CA MET A 426 -19.63 -45.86 7.35
C MET A 426 -18.90 -46.65 8.45
N ASN A 427 -17.57 -46.64 8.50
CA ASN A 427 -16.81 -47.23 9.60
C ASN A 427 -16.26 -46.15 10.54
N GLY A 428 -17.17 -45.50 11.27
CA GLY A 428 -16.86 -44.58 12.36
C GLY A 428 -17.17 -45.20 13.72
N ASN A 429 -16.49 -46.29 14.10
CA ASN A 429 -16.46 -46.72 15.50
C ASN A 429 -15.53 -45.77 16.26
N THR A 430 -16.08 -44.68 16.77
CA THR A 430 -15.48 -43.94 17.89
C THR A 430 -16.57 -43.62 18.90
N CYS A 431 -16.73 -44.51 19.88
CA CYS A 431 -17.44 -44.19 21.11
C CYS A 431 -16.68 -43.07 21.83
N PHE A 432 -17.19 -41.84 21.81
CA PHE A 432 -16.72 -40.78 22.70
C PHE A 432 -17.76 -40.55 23.79
N GLY A 433 -17.36 -40.81 25.04
CA GLY A 433 -18.16 -40.66 26.24
C GLY A 433 -18.41 -39.19 26.65
N PRO A 434 -18.96 -38.95 27.85
CA PRO A 434 -19.54 -37.66 28.27
C PRO A 434 -18.47 -36.61 28.58
N GLY A 435 -17.82 -36.08 27.54
CA GLY A 435 -16.91 -34.92 27.58
C GLY A 435 -17.36 -33.75 26.67
N HIS A 436 -18.41 -33.96 25.87
CA HIS A 436 -18.82 -33.03 24.80
C HIS A 436 -19.26 -31.64 25.28
N ALA A 437 -19.83 -31.52 26.48
CA ALA A 437 -20.31 -30.23 26.99
C ALA A 437 -19.18 -29.27 27.38
N ARG A 438 -18.08 -29.79 27.99
CA ARG A 438 -16.93 -28.98 28.40
C ARG A 438 -16.09 -28.54 27.20
N GLN A 439 -15.89 -29.41 26.23
CA GLN A 439 -15.17 -29.07 24.99
C GLN A 439 -15.94 -28.07 24.12
N CYS A 440 -17.28 -28.16 24.04
CA CYS A 440 -18.08 -27.11 23.39
C CYS A 440 -17.94 -25.76 24.08
N LEU A 441 -17.92 -25.71 25.42
CA LEU A 441 -17.77 -24.46 26.16
C LEU A 441 -16.41 -23.78 25.90
N TYR A 442 -15.31 -24.55 25.89
CA TYR A 442 -13.98 -24.03 25.56
C TYR A 442 -13.89 -23.52 24.12
N SER A 443 -14.50 -24.23 23.16
CA SER A 443 -14.58 -23.78 21.76
C SER A 443 -15.39 -22.49 21.60
N ILE A 444 -16.49 -22.35 22.35
CA ILE A 444 -17.32 -21.14 22.35
C ILE A 444 -16.57 -19.96 22.99
N LEU A 445 -15.83 -20.20 24.08
CA LEU A 445 -15.03 -19.16 24.76
C LEU A 445 -13.87 -18.67 23.90
N VAL A 446 -13.15 -19.58 23.23
CA VAL A 446 -12.07 -19.24 22.29
C VAL A 446 -12.62 -18.53 21.06
N ALA A 447 -13.76 -18.97 20.52
CA ALA A 447 -14.43 -18.29 19.41
C ALA A 447 -14.95 -16.89 19.81
N ALA A 448 -15.49 -16.73 21.01
CA ALA A 448 -15.96 -15.44 21.53
C ALA A 448 -14.79 -14.47 21.81
N LEU A 449 -13.67 -14.95 22.33
CA LEU A 449 -12.44 -14.16 22.52
C LEU A 449 -11.81 -13.78 21.18
N ALA A 450 -11.76 -14.70 20.22
CA ALA A 450 -11.28 -14.42 18.87
C ALA A 450 -12.19 -13.43 18.15
N PHE A 451 -13.51 -13.56 18.31
CA PHE A 451 -14.49 -12.63 17.76
C PHE A 451 -14.42 -11.25 18.42
N GLY A 452 -14.24 -11.20 19.75
CA GLY A 452 -14.04 -9.95 20.50
C GLY A 452 -12.75 -9.24 20.13
N LEU A 453 -11.64 -9.97 19.96
CA LEU A 453 -10.36 -9.42 19.52
C LEU A 453 -10.43 -8.96 18.05
N ALA A 454 -11.07 -9.75 17.17
CA ALA A 454 -11.31 -9.37 15.78
C ALA A 454 -12.23 -8.15 15.68
N TYR A 455 -13.25 -8.06 16.52
CA TYR A 455 -14.14 -6.89 16.61
C TYR A 455 -13.38 -5.66 17.11
N TRP A 456 -12.51 -5.79 18.12
CA TRP A 456 -11.67 -4.69 18.63
C TRP A 456 -10.63 -4.22 17.60
N LEU A 457 -9.97 -5.15 16.91
CA LEU A 457 -9.05 -4.84 15.82
C LEU A 457 -9.79 -4.23 14.61
N ASN A 458 -11.01 -4.67 14.31
CA ASN A 458 -11.87 -4.10 13.27
C ASN A 458 -12.39 -2.71 13.66
N TYR A 459 -12.76 -2.48 14.92
CA TYR A 459 -13.11 -1.15 15.43
C TYR A 459 -11.92 -0.19 15.28
N ARG A 460 -10.70 -0.65 15.59
CA ARG A 460 -9.46 0.13 15.39
C ARG A 460 -9.16 0.38 13.90
N HIS A 461 -9.33 -0.61 13.04
CA HIS A 461 -9.08 -0.49 11.59
C HIS A 461 -10.15 0.35 10.87
N GLN A 462 -11.41 0.26 11.27
CA GLN A 462 -12.49 1.12 10.76
C GLN A 462 -12.30 2.57 11.20
N LEU A 463 -11.88 2.83 12.46
CA LEU A 463 -11.50 4.18 12.88
C LEU A 463 -10.36 4.76 12.01
N LEU A 464 -9.33 3.97 11.68
CA LEU A 464 -8.21 4.42 10.85
C LEU A 464 -8.56 4.54 9.35
N GLY A 465 -9.44 3.67 8.85
CA GLY A 465 -9.94 3.69 7.47
C GLY A 465 -10.92 4.83 7.18
N GLU A 466 -11.86 5.11 8.09
CA GLU A 466 -12.74 6.27 7.98
C GLU A 466 -11.97 7.57 8.09
N GLN A 467 -10.96 7.66 8.96
CA GLN A 467 -10.09 8.84 9.06
C GLN A 467 -9.33 9.12 7.76
N SER A 468 -8.86 8.10 7.03
CA SER A 468 -8.11 8.28 5.79
C SER A 468 -9.00 8.62 4.58
N ALA A 469 -10.20 8.02 4.49
CA ALA A 469 -11.19 8.38 3.46
C ALA A 469 -11.76 9.79 3.68
N GLN A 470 -12.07 10.15 4.93
CA GLN A 470 -12.48 11.50 5.30
C GLN A 470 -11.35 12.50 5.07
N HIS A 471 -10.09 12.17 5.37
CA HIS A 471 -8.95 13.02 5.03
C HIS A 471 -8.80 13.23 3.52
N LEU A 472 -8.99 12.19 2.70
CA LEU A 472 -8.88 12.32 1.25
C LEU A 472 -10.02 13.16 0.66
N GLU A 473 -11.25 12.97 1.15
CA GLU A 473 -12.40 13.79 0.74
C GLU A 473 -12.23 15.24 1.21
N HIS A 474 -11.72 15.45 2.43
CA HIS A 474 -11.38 16.76 2.96
C HIS A 474 -10.25 17.42 2.15
N MET A 475 -9.18 16.70 1.79
CA MET A 475 -8.12 17.21 0.93
C MET A 475 -8.62 17.57 -0.46
N ARG A 476 -9.51 16.77 -1.06
CA ARG A 476 -10.16 17.09 -2.35
C ARG A 476 -11.06 18.30 -2.25
N LEU A 477 -11.80 18.44 -1.14
CA LEU A 477 -12.63 19.61 -0.86
C LEU A 477 -11.75 20.87 -0.73
N VAL A 478 -10.67 20.80 0.04
CA VAL A 478 -9.70 21.88 0.23
C VAL A 478 -9.04 22.24 -1.11
N ALA A 479 -8.62 21.27 -1.91
CA ALA A 479 -8.09 21.51 -3.26
C ALA A 479 -9.09 22.20 -4.19
N ARG A 480 -10.37 21.79 -4.17
CA ARG A 480 -11.45 22.45 -4.92
C ARG A 480 -11.69 23.88 -4.42
N GLN A 481 -11.69 24.09 -3.11
CA GLN A 481 -11.84 25.42 -2.52
C GLN A 481 -10.65 26.32 -2.88
N MET A 482 -9.43 25.79 -2.91
CA MET A 482 -8.25 26.50 -3.36
C MET A 482 -8.34 26.84 -4.86
N ALA A 483 -8.81 25.91 -5.71
CA ALA A 483 -9.00 26.17 -7.14
C ALA A 483 -10.09 27.22 -7.39
N VAL A 484 -11.18 27.21 -6.62
CA VAL A 484 -12.20 28.27 -6.65
C VAL A 484 -11.62 29.61 -6.17
N ALA A 485 -10.80 29.60 -5.12
CA ALA A 485 -10.14 30.80 -4.61
C ALA A 485 -9.06 31.34 -5.57
N GLU A 486 -8.45 30.48 -6.39
CA GLU A 486 -7.51 30.82 -7.45
C GLU A 486 -8.20 31.53 -8.62
N ASN A 487 -9.45 31.17 -8.92
CA ASN A 487 -10.20 31.62 -10.10
C ASN A 487 -10.63 33.10 -10.07
N TYR A 488 -9.92 33.93 -9.31
CA TYR A 488 -10.04 35.38 -9.38
C TYR A 488 -9.48 35.86 -10.73
N SER A 489 -10.38 36.35 -11.57
CA SER A 489 -10.08 36.75 -12.94
C SER A 489 -9.10 37.94 -12.97
N LEU A 490 -7.82 37.67 -13.23
CA LEU A 490 -6.83 38.69 -13.59
C LEU A 490 -7.22 39.46 -14.86
N SER A 491 -8.20 38.96 -15.63
CA SER A 491 -8.77 39.58 -16.84
C SER A 491 -9.24 41.02 -16.66
N ALA A 492 -9.59 41.43 -15.44
CA ALA A 492 -10.07 42.77 -15.14
C ALA A 492 -8.96 43.75 -14.72
N LEU A 493 -7.74 43.27 -14.45
CA LEU A 493 -6.61 44.09 -14.01
C LEU A 493 -5.65 44.37 -15.17
N ARG A 494 -5.07 45.58 -15.20
CA ARG A 494 -3.91 45.86 -16.06
C ARG A 494 -2.84 44.81 -15.79
N ARG A 495 -2.15 44.34 -16.84
CA ARG A 495 -1.05 43.40 -16.69
C ARG A 495 -0.03 43.95 -15.69
N PRO A 496 0.34 43.18 -14.65
CA PRO A 496 1.30 43.62 -13.66
C PRO A 496 2.69 43.65 -14.28
N ARG A 497 3.44 44.72 -14.00
CA ARG A 497 4.85 44.84 -14.37
C ARG A 497 5.71 44.52 -13.17
N ILE A 498 6.51 43.47 -13.25
CA ILE A 498 7.29 42.98 -12.11
C ILE A 498 8.77 42.99 -12.49
N ALA A 499 9.59 43.66 -11.69
CA ALA A 499 11.04 43.60 -11.83
C ALA A 499 11.58 42.57 -10.83
N VAL A 500 12.46 41.68 -11.27
CA VAL A 500 13.03 40.59 -10.46
C VAL A 500 14.53 40.58 -10.62
N GLY A 501 15.26 40.55 -9.51
CA GLY A 501 16.72 40.43 -9.47
C GLY A 501 17.18 39.77 -8.16
N LEU A 502 18.47 39.56 -7.92
CA LEU A 502 19.55 39.70 -8.90
C LEU A 502 20.19 38.35 -9.17
N GLY A 503 20.67 38.23 -10.40
CA GLY A 503 21.55 37.15 -10.79
C GLY A 503 20.87 35.96 -11.44
N ALA A 504 21.66 35.21 -12.20
CA ALA A 504 21.27 34.00 -12.88
C ALA A 504 22.47 33.06 -12.96
N CYS A 505 22.21 31.77 -12.94
CA CYS A 505 23.24 30.77 -13.15
C CYS A 505 22.73 29.68 -14.10
N VAL A 506 23.63 28.77 -14.48
CA VAL A 506 23.27 27.54 -15.17
C VAL A 506 23.61 26.37 -14.26
N ASP A 507 22.58 25.64 -13.85
CA ASP A 507 22.70 24.43 -13.07
C ASP A 507 23.06 23.26 -13.99
N ILE A 508 24.16 22.59 -13.66
CA ILE A 508 24.60 21.34 -14.27
C ILE A 508 24.34 20.24 -13.26
N VAL A 509 23.33 19.41 -13.53
CA VAL A 509 23.00 18.25 -12.70
C VAL A 509 23.56 16.99 -13.35
N ILE A 510 24.30 16.21 -12.57
CA ILE A 510 24.99 14.99 -13.01
C ILE A 510 25.06 13.98 -11.87
N SER A 511 24.95 12.68 -12.17
CA SER A 511 25.12 11.64 -11.16
C SER A 511 26.59 11.55 -10.72
N ALA A 512 26.85 11.12 -9.49
CA ALA A 512 28.20 10.95 -8.97
C ALA A 512 29.00 9.97 -9.82
N ASN A 513 28.39 8.85 -10.21
CA ASN A 513 29.03 7.83 -11.05
C ASN A 513 29.45 8.42 -12.42
N ASP A 514 28.55 9.17 -13.06
CA ASP A 514 28.81 9.81 -14.34
C ASP A 514 29.86 10.92 -14.23
N PHE A 515 29.77 11.74 -13.18
CA PHE A 515 30.76 12.78 -12.91
C PHE A 515 32.14 12.14 -12.79
N TRP A 516 32.29 11.15 -11.90
CA TRP A 516 33.57 10.51 -11.70
C TRP A 516 34.05 9.73 -12.93
N SER A 517 33.16 9.21 -13.80
CA SER A 517 33.59 8.62 -15.08
C SER A 517 34.34 9.58 -16.01
N ILE A 518 34.08 10.89 -15.91
CA ILE A 518 34.74 11.94 -16.69
C ILE A 518 36.12 12.28 -16.11
N PHE A 519 36.27 12.19 -14.79
CA PHE A 519 37.43 12.70 -14.05
C PHE A 519 38.37 11.61 -13.49
N ASP A 520 37.91 10.37 -13.30
CA ASP A 520 38.74 9.20 -12.93
C ASP A 520 39.52 8.69 -14.15
N SER A 521 40.57 9.41 -14.51
CA SER A 521 41.68 8.81 -15.24
C SER A 521 42.51 7.95 -14.27
N LYS A 522 43.13 6.85 -14.73
CA LYS A 522 44.03 6.00 -13.93
C LYS A 522 45.07 6.78 -13.09
N LYS A 523 45.44 7.99 -13.50
CA LYS A 523 46.35 8.89 -12.78
C LYS A 523 45.79 9.51 -11.49
N LEU A 524 44.46 9.67 -11.37
CA LEU A 524 43.82 10.20 -10.15
C LEU A 524 43.58 9.11 -9.09
N ALA A 525 43.37 7.87 -9.54
CA ALA A 525 43.24 6.70 -8.67
C ALA A 525 44.54 6.37 -7.91
N GLU A 526 45.70 6.71 -8.49
CA GLU A 526 47.02 6.58 -7.84
C GLU A 526 47.26 7.63 -6.72
N GLN A 527 46.43 8.67 -6.65
CA GLN A 527 46.44 9.71 -5.60
C GLN A 527 45.32 9.50 -4.57
N ALA A 528 44.91 8.25 -4.33
CA ALA A 528 43.92 7.94 -3.30
C ALA A 528 44.34 8.55 -1.95
N PRO A 529 43.42 9.22 -1.23
CA PRO A 529 43.76 9.89 0.02
C PRO A 529 44.30 8.87 1.03
N LYS A 530 45.53 9.10 1.50
CA LYS A 530 46.22 8.21 2.46
C LYS A 530 45.48 8.07 3.80
N GLU A 531 44.56 8.98 4.10
CA GLU A 531 43.87 9.14 5.39
C GLU A 531 42.38 8.76 5.35
N GLY A 532 41.88 8.18 4.24
CA GLY A 532 40.45 7.91 4.09
C GLY A 532 39.59 9.18 3.91
N PHE A 533 38.30 9.09 4.24
CA PHE A 533 37.31 10.17 4.06
C PHE A 533 36.73 10.66 5.39
N ASP A 534 37.53 10.63 6.46
CA ASP A 534 37.08 11.02 7.81
C ASP A 534 37.20 12.52 8.08
N ASN A 535 37.96 13.25 7.26
CA ASN A 535 38.11 14.71 7.28
C ASN A 535 38.00 15.30 5.87
N TYR A 536 37.75 16.61 5.78
CA TYR A 536 37.72 17.37 4.53
C TYR A 536 38.50 18.69 4.65
N PRO A 537 39.08 19.19 3.54
CA PRO A 537 39.76 20.49 3.54
C PRO A 537 38.76 21.63 3.75
N GLU A 538 39.18 22.72 4.38
CA GLU A 538 38.32 23.89 4.62
C GLU A 538 37.98 24.64 3.31
N HIS A 539 38.95 24.69 2.39
CA HIS A 539 38.85 25.39 1.11
C HIS A 539 38.90 24.40 -0.06
N LEU A 540 38.23 24.75 -1.17
CA LEU A 540 38.18 23.94 -2.38
C LEU A 540 38.98 24.62 -3.51
N ARG A 541 40.24 24.22 -3.70
CA ARG A 541 41.19 24.83 -4.66
C ARG A 541 41.64 23.87 -5.75
N SER A 542 41.60 22.58 -5.50
CA SER A 542 42.08 21.54 -6.41
C SER A 542 41.11 20.37 -6.57
N MET A 543 41.31 19.57 -7.62
CA MET A 543 40.54 18.34 -7.84
C MET A 543 40.80 17.27 -6.76
N ALA A 544 42.00 17.24 -6.18
CA ALA A 544 42.33 16.32 -5.09
C ALA A 544 41.55 16.68 -3.81
N GLU A 545 41.49 17.97 -3.48
CA GLU A 545 40.66 18.49 -2.38
C GLU A 545 39.17 18.26 -2.64
N PHE A 546 38.71 18.44 -3.88
CA PHE A 546 37.34 18.12 -4.28
C PHE A 546 37.03 16.65 -4.02
N ARG A 547 37.90 15.73 -4.44
CA ARG A 547 37.75 14.30 -4.20
C ARG A 547 37.65 13.98 -2.71
N GLN A 548 38.50 14.58 -1.88
CA GLN A 548 38.49 14.36 -0.43
C GLN A 548 37.21 14.89 0.21
N MET A 549 36.83 16.13 -0.12
CA MET A 549 35.64 16.78 0.41
C MET A 549 34.36 16.07 -0.03
N PHE A 550 34.23 15.75 -1.32
CA PHE A 550 33.09 15.00 -1.83
C PHE A 550 32.95 13.65 -1.11
N GLY A 551 34.06 12.91 -0.94
CA GLY A 551 34.04 11.61 -0.26
C GLY A 551 33.60 11.69 1.21
N PHE A 552 33.98 12.74 1.94
CA PHE A 552 33.52 12.98 3.31
C PHE A 552 31.99 13.14 3.37
N PHE A 553 31.41 14.00 2.53
CA PHE A 553 29.96 14.24 2.50
C PHE A 553 29.18 13.04 1.94
N PHE A 554 29.72 12.37 0.93
CA PHE A 554 29.16 11.16 0.33
C PHE A 554 29.07 10.02 1.36
N LYS A 555 30.13 9.79 2.15
CA LYS A 555 30.15 8.79 3.23
C LYS A 555 29.07 9.04 4.29
N GLN A 556 28.74 10.30 4.56
CA GLN A 556 27.72 10.68 5.55
C GLN A 556 26.31 10.81 4.95
N GLY A 557 26.19 10.81 3.62
CA GLY A 557 24.94 11.12 2.93
C GLY A 557 24.42 12.52 3.25
N ALA A 558 25.33 13.50 3.37
CA ALA A 558 25.03 14.87 3.78
C ALA A 558 25.14 15.85 2.61
N ALA A 559 24.26 16.85 2.57
CA ALA A 559 24.29 17.90 1.56
C ALA A 559 25.45 18.85 1.84
N ALA A 560 26.06 19.38 0.78
CA ALA A 560 27.04 20.45 0.89
C ALA A 560 26.98 21.35 -0.35
N GLU A 561 27.32 22.62 -0.14
CA GLU A 561 27.50 23.62 -1.20
C GLU A 561 28.80 24.38 -0.92
N ARG A 562 29.70 24.42 -1.90
CA ARG A 562 31.08 24.91 -1.69
C ARG A 562 31.58 25.77 -2.85
N TYR A 563 32.27 26.85 -2.52
CA TYR A 563 32.91 27.73 -3.50
C TYR A 563 34.26 27.17 -3.95
N LEU A 564 34.50 27.09 -5.26
CA LEU A 564 35.75 26.64 -5.86
C LEU A 564 36.66 27.85 -6.20
N GLU A 565 37.78 27.97 -5.49
CA GLU A 565 38.63 29.17 -5.54
C GLU A 565 39.51 29.28 -6.80
N ASN A 566 39.82 28.17 -7.45
CA ASN A 566 40.72 28.16 -8.60
C ASN A 566 39.96 28.20 -9.93
N GLN A 567 40.04 29.34 -10.64
CA GLN A 567 39.38 29.53 -11.94
C GLN A 567 39.80 28.46 -12.96
N ALA A 568 41.08 28.12 -13.05
CA ALA A 568 41.58 27.20 -14.07
C ALA A 568 41.01 25.79 -13.86
N VAL A 569 40.94 25.34 -12.61
CA VAL A 569 40.35 24.04 -12.25
C VAL A 569 38.85 24.04 -12.56
N PHE A 570 38.13 25.10 -12.17
CA PHE A 570 36.70 25.18 -12.43
C PHE A 570 36.39 25.22 -13.94
N SER A 571 37.12 26.02 -14.72
CA SER A 571 36.97 26.08 -16.18
C SER A 571 37.29 24.74 -16.87
N ASP A 572 38.31 24.00 -16.41
CA ASP A 572 38.61 22.65 -16.91
C ASP A 572 37.46 21.67 -16.62
N ILE A 573 36.89 21.71 -15.41
CA ILE A 573 35.71 20.91 -15.05
C ILE A 573 34.55 21.20 -15.99
N ILE A 574 34.18 22.47 -16.17
CA ILE A 574 33.07 22.86 -17.05
C ILE A 574 33.35 22.47 -18.50
N ALA A 575 34.59 22.65 -19.00
CA ALA A 575 34.95 22.26 -20.36
C ALA A 575 34.81 20.75 -20.60
N ARG A 576 35.22 19.92 -19.63
CA ARG A 576 35.02 18.46 -19.67
C ARG A 576 33.54 18.08 -19.56
N LEU A 577 32.80 18.75 -18.69
CA LEU A 577 31.35 18.60 -18.55
C LEU A 577 30.56 19.11 -19.76
N LYS A 578 31.15 19.88 -20.69
CA LYS A 578 30.52 20.22 -21.97
C LYS A 578 30.93 19.27 -23.10
N SER A 579 32.16 18.78 -23.06
CA SER A 579 32.75 17.95 -24.12
C SER A 579 32.59 16.44 -23.92
N ALA A 580 32.18 15.95 -22.75
CA ALA A 580 32.01 14.50 -22.56
C ALA A 580 30.95 13.89 -23.50
N SER A 581 31.04 12.59 -23.73
CA SER A 581 30.14 11.83 -24.61
C SER A 581 28.66 11.94 -24.20
N ASN A 582 27.75 11.88 -25.17
CA ASN A 582 26.30 11.81 -24.94
C ASN A 582 25.86 10.58 -24.14
N SER A 583 26.73 9.58 -23.99
CA SER A 583 26.49 8.43 -23.10
C SER A 583 26.50 8.80 -21.62
N VAL A 584 27.06 9.96 -21.26
CA VAL A 584 27.05 10.48 -19.88
C VAL A 584 25.85 11.41 -19.73
N ALA A 585 24.88 11.01 -18.91
CA ALA A 585 23.67 11.79 -18.68
C ALA A 585 23.98 13.01 -17.82
N ARG A 586 23.68 14.20 -18.34
CA ARG A 586 23.83 15.48 -17.63
C ARG A 586 22.78 16.47 -18.12
N ARG A 587 22.22 17.23 -17.18
CA ARG A 587 21.17 18.20 -17.46
C ARG A 587 21.68 19.61 -17.20
N PHE A 588 21.64 20.43 -18.24
CA PHE A 588 21.85 21.88 -18.14
C PHE A 588 20.49 22.56 -18.02
N SER A 589 20.29 23.34 -16.97
CA SER A 589 19.08 24.14 -16.81
C SER A 589 19.42 25.55 -16.35
N LEU A 590 18.61 26.51 -16.79
CA LEU A 590 18.65 27.86 -16.25
C LEU A 590 18.30 27.80 -14.76
N GLY A 591 19.25 28.22 -13.92
CA GLY A 591 19.18 28.19 -12.48
C GLY A 591 19.07 29.60 -11.87
N GLY A 592 18.94 29.62 -10.54
CA GLY A 592 18.84 30.85 -9.75
C GLY A 592 17.39 31.26 -9.47
N ASN A 593 17.21 31.93 -8.32
CA ASN A 593 15.89 32.33 -7.82
C ASN A 593 15.23 33.34 -8.77
N ALA A 594 15.98 34.34 -9.26
CA ALA A 594 15.42 35.40 -10.08
C ALA A 594 14.92 34.93 -11.47
N PRO A 595 15.67 34.13 -12.25
CA PRO A 595 15.18 33.62 -13.54
C PRO A 595 13.99 32.67 -13.39
N THR A 596 14.00 31.83 -12.35
CA THR A 596 12.90 30.91 -12.04
C THR A 596 11.61 31.68 -11.73
N MET A 597 11.69 32.68 -10.84
CA MET A 597 10.56 33.57 -10.55
C MET A 597 10.12 34.33 -11.80
N ALA A 598 11.05 34.86 -12.59
CA ALA A 598 10.74 35.65 -13.77
C ALA A 598 9.96 34.83 -14.81
N ASN A 599 10.40 33.60 -15.10
CA ASN A 599 9.70 32.70 -16.01
C ASN A 599 8.30 32.35 -15.50
N ARG A 600 8.14 32.06 -14.20
CA ARG A 600 6.82 31.73 -13.65
C ARG A 600 5.87 32.92 -13.70
N LEU A 601 6.32 34.10 -13.28
CA LEU A 601 5.52 35.33 -13.31
C LEU A 601 5.09 35.69 -14.73
N ALA A 602 5.99 35.53 -15.71
CA ALA A 602 5.69 35.81 -17.10
C ALA A 602 4.70 34.80 -17.71
N GLY A 603 4.80 33.53 -17.33
CA GLY A 603 3.83 32.48 -17.65
C GLY A 603 2.44 32.76 -17.07
N ASP A 604 2.40 33.33 -15.87
CA ASP A 604 1.17 33.77 -15.19
C ASP A 604 0.57 35.07 -15.77
N GLY A 605 1.20 35.67 -16.79
CA GLY A 605 0.67 36.81 -17.53
C GLY A 605 1.25 38.17 -17.18
N ALA A 606 2.28 38.23 -16.31
CA ALA A 606 3.01 39.46 -16.03
C ALA A 606 3.97 39.84 -17.17
N ASP A 607 4.24 41.14 -17.29
CA ASP A 607 5.41 41.62 -18.01
C ASP A 607 6.56 41.71 -17.01
N VAL A 608 7.72 41.12 -17.32
CA VAL A 608 8.78 40.91 -16.34
C VAL A 608 10.09 41.54 -16.82
N LEU A 609 10.74 42.31 -15.94
CA LEU A 609 12.12 42.77 -16.12
C LEU A 609 13.04 41.91 -15.24
N LEU A 610 14.04 41.26 -15.83
CA LEU A 610 14.97 40.39 -15.12
C LEU A 610 16.36 41.06 -15.02
N GLY A 611 16.76 41.38 -13.80
CA GLY A 611 18.08 41.85 -13.41
C GLY A 611 19.07 40.71 -13.31
N ALA A 612 19.59 40.27 -14.46
CA ALA A 612 20.62 39.25 -14.54
C ALA A 612 21.42 39.41 -15.84
N THR A 613 22.57 38.75 -15.87
CA THR A 613 23.39 38.56 -17.07
C THR A 613 23.27 37.11 -17.53
N LEU A 614 23.00 36.92 -18.82
CA LEU A 614 22.93 35.60 -19.45
C LEU A 614 23.57 35.66 -20.83
N THR A 615 24.09 34.52 -21.29
CA THR A 615 24.50 34.35 -22.67
C THR A 615 23.30 34.22 -23.61
N PRO A 616 23.48 34.48 -24.92
CA PRO A 616 22.41 34.34 -25.91
C PRO A 616 21.76 32.95 -25.93
N GLU A 617 22.53 31.89 -25.63
CA GLU A 617 22.04 30.50 -25.56
C GLU A 617 20.96 30.34 -24.49
N TYR A 618 21.24 30.77 -23.25
CA TYR A 618 20.31 30.60 -22.12
C TYR A 618 19.20 31.65 -22.09
N ARG A 619 19.36 32.76 -22.82
CA ARG A 619 18.27 33.72 -23.06
C ARG A 619 17.07 33.04 -23.73
N ALA A 620 17.29 32.07 -24.62
CA ALA A 620 16.20 31.37 -25.29
C ALA A 620 15.33 30.53 -24.35
N ALA A 621 15.85 30.17 -23.16
CA ALA A 621 15.09 29.47 -22.12
C ALA A 621 14.16 30.40 -21.32
N LEU A 622 14.26 31.72 -21.51
CA LEU A 622 13.35 32.68 -20.88
C LEU A 622 12.03 32.77 -21.64
N HIS A 623 10.95 32.95 -20.89
CA HIS A 623 9.65 33.22 -21.48
C HIS A 623 9.69 34.53 -22.28
N ARG A 624 9.01 34.57 -23.43
CA ARG A 624 9.00 35.72 -24.39
C ARG A 624 8.65 37.10 -23.81
N ARG A 625 8.06 37.15 -22.61
CA ARG A 625 7.69 38.39 -21.90
C ARG A 625 8.72 38.83 -20.84
N VAL A 626 9.80 38.08 -20.67
CA VAL A 626 10.91 38.44 -19.80
C VAL A 626 11.88 39.31 -20.58
N ILE A 627 12.10 40.52 -20.09
CA ILE A 627 13.07 41.49 -20.60
C ILE A 627 14.32 41.38 -19.73
N LEU A 628 15.38 40.83 -20.28
CA LEU A 628 16.69 40.75 -19.61
C LEU A 628 17.43 42.09 -19.71
N THR A 629 18.06 42.53 -18.61
CA THR A 629 18.74 43.84 -18.55
C THR A 629 20.19 43.81 -19.02
N GLY A 630 20.93 42.73 -18.79
CA GLY A 630 22.33 42.59 -19.19
C GLY A 630 22.56 41.40 -20.11
N MET A 631 23.49 41.53 -21.05
CA MET A 631 24.00 40.39 -21.84
C MET A 631 25.50 40.26 -21.59
N ASP A 632 25.95 39.03 -21.40
CA ASP A 632 27.34 38.70 -21.09
C ASP A 632 27.83 37.59 -22.04
N GLU A 633 29.14 37.55 -22.26
CA GLU A 633 29.81 36.49 -23.01
C GLU A 633 29.97 35.21 -22.19
N SER A 634 29.89 35.32 -20.86
CA SER A 634 30.02 34.20 -19.92
C SER A 634 28.81 34.04 -19.00
N VAL A 635 28.59 32.83 -18.47
CA VAL A 635 27.57 32.55 -17.45
C VAL A 635 28.24 31.92 -16.24
N ASP A 636 27.68 32.17 -15.05
CA ASP A 636 28.05 31.47 -13.84
C ASP A 636 27.44 30.05 -13.87
N TYR A 637 28.28 29.02 -13.69
CA TYR A 637 27.85 27.62 -13.63
C TYR A 637 27.82 27.13 -12.19
N HIS A 638 26.79 26.35 -11.87
CA HIS A 638 26.63 25.67 -10.59
C HIS A 638 26.55 24.17 -10.87
N VAL A 639 27.44 23.37 -10.29
CA VAL A 639 27.50 21.93 -10.57
C VAL A 639 26.93 21.18 -9.37
N SER A 640 25.85 20.44 -9.59
CA SER A 640 25.21 19.56 -8.61
C SER A 640 25.53 18.10 -8.94
N VAL A 641 26.36 17.49 -8.09
CA VAL A 641 26.74 16.07 -8.18
C VAL A 641 25.82 15.27 -7.26
N GLU A 642 24.86 14.56 -7.85
CA GLU A 642 23.81 13.82 -7.14
C GLU A 642 24.18 12.35 -6.95
N TYR A 643 23.83 11.76 -5.82
CA TYR A 643 24.06 10.35 -5.52
C TYR A 643 22.85 9.74 -4.81
N GLU A 644 22.62 8.46 -5.06
CA GLU A 644 21.49 7.70 -4.54
C GLU A 644 21.88 6.86 -3.31
N VAL A 645 20.85 6.30 -2.64
CA VAL A 645 21.08 5.37 -1.53
C VAL A 645 21.78 4.12 -2.06
N GLY A 646 22.91 3.78 -1.46
CA GLY A 646 23.63 2.56 -1.79
C GLY A 646 24.63 2.70 -2.95
N ASP A 647 24.75 3.88 -3.56
CA ASP A 647 25.84 4.16 -4.51
C ASP A 647 27.20 3.88 -3.85
N GLU A 648 28.09 3.23 -4.61
CA GLU A 648 29.45 2.91 -4.17
C GLU A 648 30.46 3.70 -4.97
N TRP A 649 31.29 4.47 -4.28
CA TRP A 649 32.36 5.23 -4.91
C TRP A 649 33.60 5.24 -4.01
N SER A 650 34.77 4.97 -4.58
CA SER A 650 36.07 4.96 -3.88
C SER A 650 36.09 4.13 -2.57
N GLY A 651 35.37 3.01 -2.53
CA GLY A 651 35.32 2.09 -1.39
C GLY A 651 34.39 2.53 -0.24
N VAL A 652 33.63 3.61 -0.41
CA VAL A 652 32.57 4.03 0.51
C VAL A 652 31.20 3.92 -0.15
N ARG A 653 30.16 3.76 0.67
CA ARG A 653 28.76 3.61 0.23
C ARG A 653 27.91 4.74 0.81
N ALA A 654 27.10 5.38 -0.02
CA ALA A 654 26.20 6.44 0.41
C ALA A 654 25.04 5.87 1.25
N PRO A 655 24.84 6.31 2.51
CA PRO A 655 23.73 5.83 3.36
C PRO A 655 22.39 6.48 3.01
N ARG A 656 22.40 7.61 2.29
CA ARG A 656 21.23 8.39 1.89
C ARG A 656 21.45 9.04 0.53
N ALA A 657 20.38 9.22 -0.23
CA ALA A 657 20.41 10.01 -1.45
C ALA A 657 20.57 11.49 -1.11
N ASN A 658 21.54 12.15 -1.74
CA ASN A 658 21.80 13.57 -1.53
C ASN A 658 22.61 14.16 -2.70
N ARG A 659 22.99 15.44 -2.57
CA ARG A 659 23.77 16.14 -3.61
C ARG A 659 24.90 16.97 -3.02
N PHE A 660 25.99 17.07 -3.76
CA PHE A 660 27.11 17.95 -3.47
C PHE A 660 27.16 19.04 -4.56
N ILE A 661 27.01 20.30 -4.16
CA ILE A 661 27.02 21.44 -5.06
C ILE A 661 28.36 22.16 -4.96
N PHE A 662 28.93 22.55 -6.09
CA PHE A 662 30.03 23.50 -6.11
C PHE A 662 29.90 24.49 -7.26
N HIS A 663 30.38 25.70 -7.02
CA HIS A 663 30.28 26.79 -7.98
C HIS A 663 31.48 27.73 -7.84
N ARG A 664 31.70 28.55 -8.86
CA ARG A 664 32.60 29.70 -8.79
C ARG A 664 31.86 30.92 -9.30
N ASP A 665 30.89 31.35 -8.51
CA ASP A 665 29.99 32.43 -8.88
C ASP A 665 30.58 33.77 -8.44
N GLN A 666 31.13 34.51 -9.39
CA GLN A 666 31.72 35.84 -9.12
C GLN A 666 30.80 36.99 -9.53
N GLY A 667 29.92 36.76 -10.51
CA GLY A 667 28.99 37.76 -11.00
C GLY A 667 27.88 38.02 -10.00
N ASN A 668 27.16 36.97 -9.60
CA ASN A 668 26.00 37.11 -8.72
C ASN A 668 26.41 37.51 -7.30
N SER A 669 27.53 36.98 -6.79
CA SER A 669 28.07 37.34 -5.46
C SER A 669 28.54 38.80 -5.36
N ARG A 670 28.91 39.44 -6.47
CA ARG A 670 29.29 40.86 -6.51
C ARG A 670 28.21 41.77 -7.07
N LEU A 671 26.99 41.25 -7.28
CA LEU A 671 25.84 41.99 -7.79
C LEU A 671 26.16 42.73 -9.11
N THR A 672 26.95 42.13 -10.00
CA THR A 672 27.44 42.80 -11.23
C THR A 672 26.31 43.22 -12.17
N SER A 673 25.14 42.59 -12.08
CA SER A 673 23.94 42.94 -12.85
C SER A 673 23.16 44.15 -12.30
N LEU A 674 23.48 44.65 -11.11
CA LEU A 674 22.77 45.76 -10.47
C LEU A 674 22.79 47.07 -11.29
N PRO A 675 23.91 47.51 -11.92
CA PRO A 675 23.92 48.76 -12.69
C PRO A 675 22.96 48.74 -13.90
N ASP A 676 22.98 47.66 -14.70
CA ASP A 676 22.08 47.48 -15.85
C ASP A 676 20.62 47.31 -15.42
N PHE A 677 20.41 46.65 -14.29
CA PHE A 677 19.09 46.53 -13.69
C PHE A 677 18.55 47.90 -13.26
N ARG A 678 19.38 48.71 -12.58
CA ARG A 678 19.04 50.06 -12.12
C ARG A 678 18.68 50.98 -13.30
N SER A 679 19.45 50.95 -14.38
CA SER A 679 19.19 51.80 -15.56
C SER A 679 17.88 51.43 -16.25
N SER A 680 17.60 50.14 -16.40
CA SER A 680 16.40 49.62 -17.06
C SER A 680 15.11 49.81 -16.23
N LEU A 681 15.23 49.84 -14.91
CA LEU A 681 14.10 49.96 -13.98
C LEU A 681 13.28 51.25 -14.22
N THR A 682 13.97 52.36 -14.51
CA THR A 682 13.37 53.69 -14.70
C THR A 682 12.40 53.71 -15.88
N ALA A 683 12.79 53.08 -17.00
CA ALA A 683 11.94 52.97 -18.18
C ALA A 683 10.79 51.96 -17.95
N PHE A 684 11.08 50.86 -17.27
CA PHE A 684 10.11 49.78 -17.04
C PHE A 684 8.97 50.16 -16.07
N ARG A 685 9.26 50.99 -15.05
CA ARG A 685 8.31 51.45 -14.02
C ARG A 685 7.53 50.29 -13.37
N PRO A 686 8.20 49.39 -12.65
CA PRO A 686 7.56 48.21 -12.07
C PRO A 686 6.50 48.59 -11.03
N ASP A 687 5.47 47.75 -10.92
CA ASP A 687 4.47 47.79 -9.84
C ASP A 687 5.03 47.06 -8.59
N VAL A 688 5.84 46.02 -8.81
CA VAL A 688 6.52 45.23 -7.78
C VAL A 688 7.99 45.02 -8.16
N LEU A 689 8.89 45.18 -7.20
CA LEU A 689 10.30 44.86 -7.29
C LEU A 689 10.62 43.69 -6.36
N VAL A 690 11.20 42.63 -6.90
CA VAL A 690 11.63 41.43 -6.19
C VAL A 690 13.14 41.36 -6.18
N ILE A 691 13.73 41.20 -4.98
CA ILE A 691 15.17 41.00 -4.77
C ILE A 691 15.38 39.64 -4.11
N GLY A 692 16.31 38.85 -4.61
CA GLY A 692 16.78 37.58 -4.04
C GLY A 692 18.18 37.25 -4.58
N GLY A 693 18.69 36.07 -4.25
CA GLY A 693 20.02 35.62 -4.71
C GLY A 693 21.19 36.11 -3.85
N LEU A 694 20.93 36.86 -2.77
CA LEU A 694 21.97 37.42 -1.91
C LEU A 694 22.71 36.38 -1.06
N GLN A 695 22.15 35.18 -0.90
CA GLN A 695 22.83 34.07 -0.23
C GLN A 695 24.13 33.65 -0.93
N LEU A 696 24.24 33.95 -2.23
CA LEU A 696 25.47 33.69 -3.00
C LEU A 696 26.63 34.59 -2.55
N MET A 697 26.37 35.61 -1.73
CA MET A 697 27.43 36.42 -1.11
C MET A 697 28.06 35.72 0.09
N ASP A 698 27.41 34.70 0.64
CA ASP A 698 27.81 34.00 1.85
C ASP A 698 28.88 32.93 1.56
N GLY A 699 29.85 32.76 2.46
CA GLY A 699 30.90 31.74 2.33
C GLY A 699 31.89 31.91 1.16
N ILE A 700 31.92 33.08 0.49
CA ILE A 700 32.86 33.39 -0.58
C ILE A 700 34.05 34.21 -0.05
N PRO A 701 35.29 33.93 -0.48
CA PRO A 701 36.44 34.75 -0.13
C PRO A 701 36.39 36.10 -0.84
N TYR A 702 36.26 37.18 -0.06
CA TYR A 702 36.42 38.56 -0.52
C TYR A 702 37.86 39.02 -0.34
N ALA A 703 38.39 39.75 -1.32
CA ALA A 703 39.75 40.30 -1.25
C ALA A 703 39.86 41.36 -0.14
N ASN A 704 38.76 42.06 0.13
CA ASN A 704 38.63 43.06 1.17
C ASN A 704 37.42 42.71 2.04
N SER A 705 37.61 42.65 3.35
CA SER A 705 36.53 42.33 4.31
C SER A 705 35.39 43.35 4.32
N SER A 706 35.61 44.57 3.81
CA SER A 706 34.57 45.60 3.67
C SER A 706 33.79 45.56 2.34
N GLU A 707 34.21 44.72 1.38
CA GLU A 707 33.56 44.60 0.07
C GLU A 707 32.07 44.21 0.18
N PRO A 708 31.66 43.21 0.99
CA PRO A 708 30.25 42.82 1.11
C PRO A 708 29.36 43.93 1.67
N GLU A 709 29.83 44.65 2.69
CA GLU A 709 29.10 45.78 3.27
C GLU A 709 28.95 46.91 2.25
N ALA A 710 29.99 47.22 1.47
CA ALA A 710 29.91 48.24 0.41
C ALA A 710 28.88 47.87 -0.68
N LEU A 711 28.87 46.61 -1.11
CA LEU A 711 27.92 46.08 -2.10
C LEU A 711 26.48 46.14 -1.59
N LEU A 712 26.23 45.63 -0.37
CA LEU A 712 24.91 45.65 0.25
C LEU A 712 24.45 47.08 0.57
N SER A 713 25.34 47.97 0.98
CA SER A 713 25.05 49.38 1.20
C SER A 713 24.62 50.09 -0.08
N ASN A 714 25.32 49.85 -1.20
CA ASN A 714 24.92 50.37 -2.52
C ASN A 714 23.55 49.81 -2.97
N LEU A 715 23.29 48.52 -2.74
CA LEU A 715 21.98 47.92 -2.99
C LEU A 715 20.90 48.57 -2.11
N GLY A 716 21.16 48.75 -0.82
CA GLY A 716 20.23 49.40 0.11
C GLY A 716 19.91 50.84 -0.28
N GLY A 717 20.92 51.60 -0.73
CA GLY A 717 20.73 52.93 -1.32
C GLY A 717 19.77 52.89 -2.50
N PHE A 718 20.00 51.99 -3.47
CA PHE A 718 19.09 51.80 -4.60
C PHE A 718 17.66 51.45 -4.20
N LEU A 719 17.48 50.54 -3.23
CA LEU A 719 16.16 50.16 -2.75
C LEU A 719 15.44 51.32 -2.05
N SER A 720 16.17 52.14 -1.30
CA SER A 720 15.63 53.32 -0.62
C SER A 720 15.14 54.40 -1.61
N GLU A 721 15.78 54.52 -2.77
CA GLU A 721 15.36 55.45 -3.84
C GLU A 721 14.04 55.01 -4.51
N GLN A 722 13.72 53.72 -4.46
CA GLN A 722 12.47 53.23 -5.05
C GLN A 722 11.33 53.60 -4.11
N THR A 723 10.46 54.54 -4.50
CA THR A 723 9.29 54.96 -3.68
C THR A 723 7.97 54.42 -4.18
N GLN A 724 7.89 54.10 -5.48
CA GLN A 724 6.65 53.65 -6.14
C GLN A 724 6.38 52.14 -5.98
N PRO A 725 7.29 51.22 -6.38
CA PRO A 725 7.00 49.79 -6.32
C PRO A 725 6.93 49.27 -4.89
N LEU A 726 6.13 48.22 -4.68
CA LEU A 726 6.25 47.34 -3.52
C LEU A 726 7.54 46.51 -3.65
N ILE A 727 8.33 46.43 -2.59
CA ILE A 727 9.59 45.68 -2.58
C ILE A 727 9.39 44.38 -1.81
N HIS A 728 9.70 43.26 -2.47
CA HIS A 728 9.71 41.93 -1.88
C HIS A 728 11.14 41.38 -1.83
N PHE A 729 11.57 40.93 -0.66
CA PHE A 729 12.83 40.23 -0.49
C PHE A 729 12.57 38.73 -0.35
N GLU A 730 13.03 37.94 -1.33
CA GLU A 730 13.03 36.49 -1.22
C GLU A 730 14.32 36.08 -0.51
N MET A 731 14.19 35.72 0.77
CA MET A 731 15.30 35.26 1.57
C MET A 731 15.67 33.83 1.18
N ALA A 732 16.95 33.49 1.34
CA ALA A 732 17.46 32.15 1.22
C ALA A 732 18.36 31.84 2.44
N SER A 733 18.98 30.66 2.46
CA SER A 733 19.82 30.23 3.58
C SER A 733 21.10 31.06 3.71
N PHE A 734 21.35 31.58 4.92
CA PHE A 734 22.61 32.22 5.32
C PHE A 734 23.21 31.45 6.50
N ALA A 735 24.49 31.07 6.40
CA ALA A 735 25.29 30.46 7.43
C ALA A 735 26.06 31.51 8.26
N ASP A 736 26.53 32.59 7.63
CA ASP A 736 27.26 33.67 8.32
C ASP A 736 26.31 34.67 8.97
N ALA A 737 26.48 34.86 10.30
CA ALA A 737 25.68 35.76 11.10
C ALA A 737 25.84 37.23 10.71
N ASP A 738 27.08 37.64 10.40
CA ASP A 738 27.41 39.02 10.08
C ASP A 738 26.95 39.37 8.67
N MET A 739 27.04 38.43 7.73
CA MET A 739 26.43 38.57 6.40
C MET A 739 24.90 38.78 6.52
N LEU A 740 24.22 37.94 7.32
CA LEU A 740 22.77 38.09 7.51
C LEU A 740 22.42 39.42 8.19
N LYS A 741 23.21 39.91 9.14
CA LYS A 741 23.03 41.25 9.74
C LYS A 741 23.14 42.37 8.71
N LEU A 742 24.11 42.29 7.78
CA LEU A 742 24.24 43.26 6.69
C LEU A 742 23.01 43.24 5.76
N VAL A 743 22.52 42.06 5.41
CA VAL A 743 21.29 41.90 4.60
C VAL A 743 20.08 42.47 5.32
N ILE A 744 19.94 42.23 6.63
CA ILE A 744 18.86 42.81 7.45
C ILE A 744 18.94 44.35 7.39
N ARG A 745 20.12 44.91 7.63
CA ARG A 745 20.35 46.35 7.71
C ARG A 745 20.11 47.07 6.38
N HIS A 746 20.60 46.53 5.27
CA HIS A 746 20.58 47.23 3.98
C HIS A 746 19.43 46.83 3.07
N VAL A 747 18.92 45.59 3.16
CA VAL A 747 17.91 45.06 2.23
C VAL A 747 16.57 44.92 2.91
N LEU A 748 16.49 44.16 4.02
CA LEU A 748 15.22 43.89 4.69
C LEU A 748 14.59 45.17 5.27
N SER A 749 15.41 46.10 5.75
CA SER A 749 14.99 47.42 6.24
C SER A 749 14.42 48.34 5.13
N ASN A 750 14.55 47.95 3.86
CA ASN A 750 14.01 48.63 2.69
C ASN A 750 12.94 47.80 1.97
N ALA A 751 12.41 46.73 2.57
CA ALA A 751 11.41 45.86 1.96
C ALA A 751 9.99 46.04 2.56
N ASP A 752 8.94 45.90 1.74
CA ASP A 752 7.55 45.83 2.23
C ASP A 752 7.13 44.39 2.55
N SER A 753 7.80 43.41 1.94
CA SER A 753 7.49 41.99 2.09
C SER A 753 8.74 41.14 2.13
N VAL A 754 8.67 40.03 2.88
CA VAL A 754 9.69 38.99 2.89
C VAL A 754 9.09 37.61 2.61
N GLY A 755 9.79 36.79 1.82
CA GLY A 755 9.51 35.38 1.56
C GLY A 755 10.59 34.51 2.19
N LEU A 756 10.20 33.39 2.82
CA LEU A 756 11.10 32.53 3.58
C LEU A 756 10.48 31.14 3.85
N ASN A 757 11.33 30.13 4.04
CA ASN A 757 10.94 28.75 4.34
C ASN A 757 11.09 28.35 5.82
N GLU A 758 10.90 27.05 6.13
CA GLU A 758 11.02 26.49 7.49
C GLU A 758 12.43 26.54 8.09
N GLN A 759 13.46 26.77 7.28
CA GLN A 759 14.85 26.93 7.73
C GLN A 759 15.19 28.40 7.96
N GLU A 760 14.79 29.25 7.02
CA GLU A 760 15.10 30.68 7.03
C GLU A 760 14.34 31.44 8.11
N LEU A 761 13.06 31.10 8.36
CA LEU A 761 12.26 31.76 9.40
C LEU A 761 12.91 31.68 10.80
N PRO A 762 13.18 30.48 11.35
CA PRO A 762 13.77 30.38 12.67
C PRO A 762 15.21 30.92 12.70
N ASN A 763 15.96 30.84 11.59
CA ASN A 763 17.31 31.41 11.51
C ASN A 763 17.28 32.94 11.62
N LEU A 764 16.40 33.59 10.85
CA LEU A 764 16.24 35.04 10.89
C LEU A 764 15.78 35.53 12.28
N VAL A 765 14.83 34.83 12.89
CA VAL A 765 14.37 35.15 14.26
C VAL A 765 15.52 34.98 15.26
N SER A 766 16.29 33.90 15.17
CA SER A 766 17.42 33.65 16.06
C SER A 766 18.50 34.74 15.95
N VAL A 767 18.85 35.17 14.73
CA VAL A 767 19.85 36.23 14.55
C VAL A 767 19.35 37.57 15.07
N LEU A 768 18.06 37.90 14.87
CA LEU A 768 17.48 39.14 15.39
C LEU A 768 17.43 39.17 16.93
N GLU A 769 17.17 38.03 17.58
CA GLU A 769 16.98 37.97 19.03
C GLU A 769 18.26 37.66 19.81
N THR A 770 19.14 36.84 19.25
CA THR A 770 20.34 36.31 19.94
C THR A 770 21.65 36.71 19.28
N GLY A 771 21.61 37.25 18.05
CA GLY A 771 22.79 37.56 17.25
C GLY A 771 23.50 36.34 16.66
N LYS A 772 22.95 35.12 16.83
CA LYS A 772 23.55 33.86 16.37
C LYS A 772 22.63 33.09 15.42
N PRO A 773 23.17 32.50 14.34
CA PRO A 773 22.41 31.70 13.40
C PRO A 773 22.17 30.31 13.98
N ILE A 774 21.12 29.65 13.50
CA ILE A 774 20.87 28.23 13.80
C ILE A 774 21.27 27.38 12.62
N VAL A 775 21.90 26.24 12.91
CA VAL A 775 22.44 25.33 11.89
C VAL A 775 21.42 24.28 11.45
N LEU A 776 20.42 23.98 12.29
CA LEU A 776 19.45 22.91 12.05
C LEU A 776 18.03 23.35 12.41
N SER A 777 17.09 23.04 11.53
CA SER A 777 15.65 23.18 11.74
C SER A 777 14.93 21.89 11.34
N ALA A 778 13.75 21.67 11.92
CA ALA A 778 12.94 20.49 11.61
C ALA A 778 12.33 20.63 10.21
N ALA A 779 12.46 19.60 9.37
CA ALA A 779 11.90 19.57 8.01
C ALA A 779 10.35 19.63 7.97
N TYR A 780 9.69 19.22 9.05
CA TYR A 780 8.22 19.24 9.20
C TYR A 780 7.84 19.92 10.51
N PRO A 781 7.99 21.25 10.61
CA PRO A 781 7.71 21.97 11.84
C PRO A 781 6.21 22.00 12.13
N ARG A 782 5.85 22.10 13.43
CA ARG A 782 4.46 22.33 13.81
C ARG A 782 3.98 23.68 13.30
N VAL A 783 2.78 23.71 12.70
CA VAL A 783 2.17 24.95 12.17
C VAL A 783 2.13 26.05 13.23
N ALA A 784 1.71 25.73 14.46
CA ALA A 784 1.64 26.69 15.56
C ALA A 784 3.00 27.38 15.83
N THR A 785 4.07 26.59 15.93
CA THR A 785 5.43 27.11 16.16
C THR A 785 5.85 28.07 15.05
N MET A 786 5.59 27.73 13.80
CA MET A 786 5.94 28.59 12.68
C MET A 786 5.11 29.88 12.65
N LEU A 787 3.82 29.81 12.95
CA LEU A 787 2.97 31.01 13.05
C LEU A 787 3.41 31.93 14.21
N ASP A 788 3.86 31.36 15.34
CA ASP A 788 4.41 32.15 16.45
C ASP A 788 5.74 32.80 16.08
N LEU A 789 6.63 32.09 15.39
CA LEU A 789 7.87 32.66 14.84
C LEU A 789 7.58 33.78 13.84
N MET A 790 6.57 33.65 12.97
CA MET A 790 6.15 34.73 12.07
C MET A 790 5.70 35.97 12.84
N ARG A 791 4.98 35.82 13.96
CA ARG A 791 4.56 36.95 14.81
C ARG A 791 5.75 37.61 15.51
N ARG A 792 6.69 36.81 16.03
CA ARG A 792 7.93 37.30 16.64
C ARG A 792 8.79 38.05 15.63
N LEU A 793 8.95 37.47 14.43
CA LEU A 793 9.63 38.13 13.32
C LEU A 793 8.95 39.46 12.99
N TYR A 794 7.64 39.46 12.81
CA TYR A 794 6.90 40.69 12.53
C TYR A 794 7.09 41.77 13.60
N ALA A 795 7.12 41.38 14.88
CA ALA A 795 7.39 42.30 15.98
C ALA A 795 8.83 42.84 15.93
N ALA A 796 9.83 41.97 15.73
CA ALA A 796 11.23 42.36 15.65
C ALA A 796 11.52 43.27 14.44
N LEU A 797 10.90 43.01 13.29
CA LEU A 797 11.09 43.82 12.08
C LEU A 797 10.43 45.20 12.16
N ARG A 798 9.45 45.39 13.05
CA ARG A 798 8.79 46.70 13.23
C ARG A 798 9.77 47.75 13.77
N ASP A 799 10.70 47.31 14.61
CA ASP A 799 11.61 48.17 15.33
C ASP A 799 12.95 48.37 14.58
N LEU A 800 13.07 47.82 13.36
CA LEU A 800 14.24 48.02 12.51
C LEU A 800 14.32 49.46 11.99
N PRO A 801 15.53 50.07 11.98
CA PRO A 801 15.75 51.39 11.41
C PRO A 801 15.67 51.32 9.88
N GLY A 802 14.75 52.06 9.27
CA GLY A 802 14.57 52.08 7.81
C GLY A 802 13.39 52.92 7.38
N GLY A 803 13.33 53.25 6.09
CA GLY A 803 12.21 54.02 5.51
C GLY A 803 10.97 53.18 5.22
N ARG A 804 11.09 51.85 5.20
CA ARG A 804 10.00 50.90 4.90
C ARG A 804 9.86 49.88 6.03
N HIS A 805 8.62 49.53 6.33
CA HIS A 805 8.33 48.48 7.31
C HIS A 805 7.71 47.27 6.61
N VAL A 806 8.22 46.09 6.94
CA VAL A 806 7.68 44.83 6.45
C VAL A 806 6.22 44.71 6.90
N SER A 807 5.32 44.61 5.92
CA SER A 807 3.87 44.53 6.10
C SER A 807 3.28 43.21 5.59
N ARG A 808 4.11 42.36 4.97
CA ARG A 808 3.76 41.02 4.50
C ARG A 808 4.90 40.02 4.70
N ILE A 809 4.62 38.90 5.38
CA ILE A 809 5.52 37.76 5.50
C ILE A 809 4.87 36.57 4.80
N HIS A 810 5.56 35.97 3.85
CA HIS A 810 5.12 34.74 3.17
C HIS A 810 6.02 33.60 3.57
N LEU A 811 5.50 32.73 4.43
CA LEU A 811 6.15 31.49 4.81
C LEU A 811 5.73 30.37 3.85
N HIS A 812 6.70 29.72 3.22
CA HIS A 812 6.47 28.57 2.35
C HIS A 812 7.22 27.35 2.87
N THR A 813 6.50 26.34 3.34
CA THR A 813 7.09 25.08 3.82
C THR A 813 6.65 23.92 2.94
N LEU A 814 7.30 22.76 3.07
CA LEU A 814 6.90 21.55 2.36
C LEU A 814 5.46 21.11 2.69
N GLY A 815 5.01 21.28 3.94
CA GLY A 815 3.70 20.81 4.40
C GLY A 815 2.57 21.82 4.30
N PHE A 816 2.87 23.13 4.35
CA PHE A 816 1.87 24.20 4.28
C PHE A 816 2.50 25.54 3.89
N GLN A 817 1.66 26.49 3.46
CA GLN A 817 2.07 27.88 3.26
C GLN A 817 1.21 28.82 4.13
N ALA A 818 1.82 29.90 4.59
CA ALA A 818 1.15 30.91 5.40
C ALA A 818 1.52 32.32 4.93
N ILE A 819 0.54 33.22 4.89
CA ILE A 819 0.75 34.63 4.56
C ILE A 819 0.25 35.47 5.73
N LEU A 820 1.17 36.17 6.40
CA LEU A 820 0.87 37.20 7.39
C LEU A 820 0.85 38.55 6.68
N THR A 821 -0.23 39.31 6.88
CA THR A 821 -0.35 40.68 6.34
C THR A 821 -0.81 41.63 7.44
N ARG A 822 -0.23 42.83 7.49
CA ARG A 822 -0.69 43.89 8.39
C ARG A 822 -2.09 44.34 7.97
N SER A 823 -2.98 44.50 8.94
CA SER A 823 -4.30 45.12 8.73
C SER A 823 -4.15 46.54 8.18
N ASN A 824 -5.01 46.91 7.21
CA ASN A 824 -4.99 48.21 6.51
C ASN A 824 -3.71 48.48 5.70
N SER A 825 -2.96 47.44 5.31
CA SER A 825 -1.86 47.56 4.36
C SER A 825 -2.36 47.58 2.90
N ARG A 826 -1.44 47.82 1.96
CA ARG A 826 -1.71 47.75 0.50
C ARG A 826 -2.02 46.33 0.00
N TRP A 827 -1.82 45.31 0.83
CA TRP A 827 -2.00 43.91 0.46
C TRP A 827 -3.48 43.52 0.51
N VAL A 828 -4.00 43.11 -0.64
CA VAL A 828 -5.37 42.61 -0.80
C VAL A 828 -5.36 41.15 -1.23
N ASN A 829 -6.49 40.46 -1.06
CA ASN A 829 -6.69 39.09 -1.56
C ASN A 829 -5.69 38.03 -1.03
N SER A 830 -5.20 38.17 0.20
CA SER A 830 -4.23 37.25 0.81
C SER A 830 -4.67 35.78 0.77
N ARG A 831 -5.98 35.51 0.88
CA ARG A 831 -6.54 34.15 0.78
C ARG A 831 -6.34 33.53 -0.60
N SER A 832 -6.66 34.27 -1.67
CA SER A 832 -6.46 33.81 -3.06
C SER A 832 -4.97 33.68 -3.38
N ALA A 833 -4.15 34.60 -2.88
CA ALA A 833 -2.70 34.53 -3.04
C ALA A 833 -2.11 33.26 -2.39
N ALA A 834 -2.51 32.93 -1.15
CA ALA A 834 -2.06 31.72 -0.46
C ALA A 834 -2.51 30.44 -1.19
N ALA A 835 -3.77 30.40 -1.64
CA ALA A 835 -4.30 29.27 -2.40
C ALA A 835 -3.54 29.07 -3.73
N ARG A 836 -3.31 30.14 -4.49
CA ARG A 836 -2.56 30.08 -5.75
C ARG A 836 -1.12 29.64 -5.51
N ALA A 837 -0.43 30.20 -4.51
CA ALA A 837 0.94 29.81 -4.20
C ALA A 837 1.07 28.32 -3.84
N ALA A 838 0.13 27.77 -3.06
CA ALA A 838 0.09 26.34 -2.74
C ALA A 838 -0.20 25.46 -3.97
N LEU A 839 -1.16 25.86 -4.82
CA LEU A 839 -1.50 25.11 -6.03
C LEU A 839 -0.38 25.12 -7.07
N VAL A 840 0.28 26.27 -7.27
CA VAL A 840 1.41 26.39 -8.19
C VAL A 840 2.56 25.52 -7.74
N ALA A 841 2.89 25.49 -6.45
CA ALA A 841 3.92 24.60 -5.92
C ALA A 841 3.60 23.13 -6.26
N HIS A 842 2.36 22.69 -6.00
CA HIS A 842 1.92 21.34 -6.34
C HIS A 842 2.01 21.03 -7.84
N ARG A 843 1.48 21.92 -8.70
CA ARG A 843 1.49 21.73 -10.17
C ARG A 843 2.90 21.67 -10.72
N PHE A 844 3.79 22.55 -10.24
CA PHE A 844 5.19 22.59 -10.64
C PHE A 844 5.91 21.29 -10.27
N THR A 845 5.78 20.83 -9.02
CA THR A 845 6.42 19.59 -8.56
C THR A 845 5.88 18.35 -9.28
N CYS A 846 4.58 18.28 -9.52
CA CYS A 846 3.96 17.12 -10.17
C CYS A 846 3.96 17.19 -11.70
N SER A 847 4.50 18.26 -12.31
CA SER A 847 4.45 18.50 -13.75
C SER A 847 3.04 18.42 -14.35
N VAL A 848 2.03 18.87 -13.58
CA VAL A 848 0.63 18.88 -14.00
C VAL A 848 0.35 20.22 -14.68
N PRO A 849 -0.22 20.26 -15.90
CA PRO A 849 -0.51 21.52 -16.58
C PRO A 849 -1.51 22.40 -15.80
N ASP A 850 -1.38 23.73 -15.97
CA ASP A 850 -2.38 24.69 -15.49
C ASP A 850 -3.71 24.42 -16.23
N VAL A 851 -4.76 24.00 -15.50
CA VAL A 851 -6.11 23.66 -16.02
C VAL A 851 -6.99 24.89 -16.12
#